data_AF-A0A8H6LJA5-F1
#
_entry.id   AF-A0A8H6LJA5-F1
#
_cell.length_a   1.000
_cell.length_b   1.000
_cell.length_c   1.000
_cell.angle_alpha   90.00
_cell.angle_beta   90.00
_cell.angle_gamma   90.00
#
_symmetry.space_group_name_H-M   'P 1'
#
loop_
_entity.id
_entity.type
_entity.pdbx_description
1 polymer ?
#
loop_
_entity_poly.entity_id
_entity_poly.type
_entity_poly.pdbx_seq_one_letter_code
_entity_poly.pdbx_strand_id
1 'polypeptide(L)'
;MSSLKQFIRNVRAAKTIADERAVIQKESAAIRASFREESHDPNIRRNNVAKLLYLFTLGERTHFGQIECLKLLASPRFADKRLGHLATSLLLDENQEVLTLVTNSLKNDLGHSNQYVVGLALCTLGNIASIEMSRDLFPEIETLVATANPYIRRKAALCAMRICRKVPDLQEHFIDKATQLLSDRNHGVLLCGLTLVTSLCEADEEEGGEEGIVEKFRSFVPGLVRTLKGLATSGYAPEHDVTGITDPFLQVKILHLLRVLAVGDAETSEQINDILAQVATNTESSKNVGNSILYEAVRTILDIEADSGLRVLGVNILGKFLTNRDNNIRYVALNTLIKVVAIEPNAVQRHRNTILECLRDPDISIRRRALDLSFTLINESNVRVLIRELLAFLEVADNEFKPTMTSQIGIAADKFAPNKRWHFDTMLRVLSLAGNYVKEQILSSFVRLVATTPELQTYAVQKLYINLKKDITQESLTQAGAWCIGEYADALLKGGQYEEEELVQEVKEHEVVDLFSLILNSAYATQVSTEYIVTALMKLTTRFSDPAQIEKIRRILQYHQTSLDIEIQQRVVEYGNLFSFDQVRRGVLEKMPIPQIKEESRVLGQAPTKKKAANRKSRVIKPTEQDLLDIMDAPAASPAAPSTTNTDLLADILGGTSSPPPSASSPPPQQSNVSNIMDLFGSAPVPSTASPAPPSSNLDLMSPVSSAPQPQASQAPAGIPCYNANDLNVTFQIQRNAEGMIQATAKFINTSGSANLSNVSLQAAVPKSQKLQLLSISSSDLGPGAEASQMMRVSGCKGPLRLRLRIGYTHPTAGQVMDQFLAGQWLDTYIPGNPKPGGFTLTSTPRAAADPKSPYLELAVQESPENPPAAWLWQSPSDITGSKLQVRVGGSFVFPPSEIPLNDISHVVFVAGGVGINPLVSMMGHIAEEGYNLEVKVLYASKLPAQGLKGVLFLERIRKWFTEKELIGDLKVFTTGIHDGHIESRELDVHERRFTVEDVKEAMGEKNNSVVYVCGPATMTDEIVDGLTRDGGMDKNRVMLEKWW
;
A
#
# COMPACT_ATOMS: atom_id res chain seq x y z
N MET A 1 -12.28 41.83 -7.80
CA MET A 1 -11.63 40.56 -7.38
C MET A 1 -10.41 40.28 -8.25
N SER A 2 -9.49 39.43 -7.80
CA SER A 2 -8.37 38.90 -8.59
C SER A 2 -8.86 38.05 -9.78
N SER A 3 -8.11 38.03 -10.88
CA SER A 3 -8.37 37.12 -12.01
C SER A 3 -7.80 35.73 -11.76
N LEU A 4 -8.31 34.70 -12.45
CA LEU A 4 -7.73 33.34 -12.41
C LEU A 4 -6.21 33.34 -12.65
N LYS A 5 -5.71 34.11 -13.64
CA LYS A 5 -4.26 34.20 -13.92
C LYS A 5 -3.47 34.80 -12.75
N GLN A 6 -4.05 35.73 -12.00
CA GLN A 6 -3.40 36.25 -10.79
C GLN A 6 -3.48 35.26 -9.62
N PHE A 7 -4.58 34.52 -9.47
CA PHE A 7 -4.68 33.47 -8.45
C PHE A 7 -3.64 32.36 -8.67
N ILE A 8 -3.53 31.83 -9.89
CA ILE A 8 -2.47 30.86 -10.27
C ILE A 8 -1.07 31.45 -10.02
N ARG A 9 -0.85 32.75 -10.31
CA ARG A 9 0.42 33.43 -10.02
C ARG A 9 0.71 33.52 -8.52
N ASN A 10 -0.29 33.78 -7.69
CA ASN A 10 -0.14 33.84 -6.23
C ASN A 10 0.18 32.46 -5.66
N VAL A 11 -0.55 31.42 -6.07
CA VAL A 11 -0.29 30.01 -5.68
C VAL A 11 1.12 29.60 -6.08
N ARG A 12 1.54 29.85 -7.33
CA ARG A 12 2.91 29.59 -7.82
C ARG A 12 4.00 30.49 -7.22
N ALA A 13 3.65 31.53 -6.46
CA ALA A 13 4.59 32.39 -5.75
C ALA A 13 4.75 32.00 -4.27
N ALA A 14 3.89 31.12 -3.76
CA ALA A 14 4.00 30.59 -2.41
C ALA A 14 5.28 29.76 -2.27
N LYS A 15 6.00 29.96 -1.16
CA LYS A 15 7.32 29.31 -0.94
C LYS A 15 7.23 28.01 -0.13
N THR A 16 6.06 27.71 0.43
CA THR A 16 5.81 26.52 1.25
C THR A 16 4.36 26.06 1.07
N ILE A 17 4.08 24.79 1.31
CA ILE A 17 2.72 24.22 1.25
C ILE A 17 1.76 24.92 2.26
N ALA A 18 2.28 25.45 3.36
CA ALA A 18 1.49 26.21 4.34
C ALA A 18 1.07 27.60 3.81
N ASP A 19 1.99 28.29 3.13
CA ASP A 19 1.76 29.57 2.45
C ASP A 19 0.80 29.39 1.26
N GLU A 20 0.96 28.30 0.51
CA GLU A 20 0.07 27.90 -0.58
C GLU A 20 -1.37 27.63 -0.07
N ARG A 21 -1.51 26.84 1.00
CA ARG A 21 -2.79 26.60 1.69
C ARG A 21 -3.42 27.88 2.21
N ALA A 22 -2.64 28.83 2.74
CA ALA A 22 -3.15 30.13 3.19
C ALA A 22 -3.70 30.97 2.02
N VAL A 23 -3.02 30.99 0.87
CA VAL A 23 -3.49 31.65 -0.37
C VAL A 23 -4.78 30.98 -0.89
N ILE A 24 -4.81 29.65 -0.90
CA ILE A 24 -5.96 28.81 -1.28
C ILE A 24 -7.17 29.07 -0.39
N GLN A 25 -7.01 29.04 0.93
CA GLN A 25 -8.10 29.27 1.90
C GLN A 25 -8.64 30.70 1.81
N LYS A 26 -7.76 31.70 1.61
CA LYS A 26 -8.15 33.11 1.43
C LYS A 26 -9.00 33.32 0.18
N GLU A 27 -8.61 32.73 -0.96
CA GLU A 27 -9.36 32.84 -2.21
C GLU A 27 -10.62 31.96 -2.20
N SER A 28 -10.62 30.78 -1.56
CA SER A 28 -11.83 29.96 -1.41
C SER A 28 -12.86 30.57 -0.44
N ALA A 29 -12.41 31.33 0.56
CA ALA A 29 -13.29 32.17 1.39
C ALA A 29 -13.89 33.32 0.56
N ALA A 30 -13.09 34.01 -0.26
CA ALA A 30 -13.58 35.09 -1.13
C ALA A 30 -14.58 34.61 -2.20
N ILE A 31 -14.37 33.41 -2.76
CA ILE A 31 -15.34 32.78 -3.68
C ILE A 31 -16.65 32.46 -2.94
N ARG A 32 -16.58 31.87 -1.73
CA ARG A 32 -17.76 31.56 -0.91
C ARG A 32 -18.54 32.81 -0.48
N ALA A 33 -17.86 33.92 -0.17
CA ALA A 33 -18.51 35.20 0.07
C ALA A 33 -19.24 35.70 -1.19
N SER A 34 -18.54 35.76 -2.33
CA SER A 34 -19.14 36.19 -3.61
C SER A 34 -20.34 35.36 -4.08
N PHE A 35 -20.39 34.06 -3.75
CA PHE A 35 -21.54 33.22 -4.08
C PHE A 35 -22.73 33.44 -3.13
N ARG A 36 -22.50 33.90 -1.89
CA ARG A 36 -23.58 34.34 -0.97
C ARG A 36 -24.11 35.72 -1.29
N GLU A 37 -23.27 36.59 -1.86
CA GLU A 37 -23.61 37.96 -2.27
C GLU A 37 -24.44 38.04 -3.56
N GLU A 38 -24.74 36.89 -4.22
CA GLU A 38 -25.60 36.77 -5.42
C GLU A 38 -25.33 37.81 -6.52
N SER A 39 -24.06 38.18 -6.73
CA SER A 39 -23.67 39.26 -7.64
C SER A 39 -24.24 39.04 -9.06
N HIS A 40 -25.10 39.97 -9.53
CA HIS A 40 -25.74 39.87 -10.85
C HIS A 40 -24.76 39.86 -12.04
N ASP A 41 -23.49 40.24 -11.84
CA ASP A 41 -22.45 40.26 -12.88
C ASP A 41 -22.03 38.85 -13.35
N PRO A 42 -22.41 38.41 -14.57
CA PRO A 42 -22.06 37.08 -15.06
C PRO A 42 -20.54 36.90 -15.26
N ASN A 43 -19.81 38.00 -15.48
CA ASN A 43 -18.35 37.98 -15.60
C ASN A 43 -17.66 37.65 -14.26
N ILE A 44 -18.25 38.05 -13.12
CA ILE A 44 -17.72 37.73 -11.78
C ILE A 44 -17.96 36.25 -11.48
N ARG A 45 -19.21 35.77 -11.64
CA ARG A 45 -19.56 34.33 -11.52
C ARG A 45 -18.63 33.46 -12.37
N ARG A 46 -18.41 33.80 -13.65
CA ARG A 46 -17.49 33.05 -14.53
C ARG A 46 -16.06 33.04 -14.02
N ASN A 47 -15.51 34.18 -13.57
CA ASN A 47 -14.13 34.21 -13.03
C ASN A 47 -14.00 33.39 -11.75
N ASN A 48 -15.03 33.38 -10.90
CA ASN A 48 -15.01 32.66 -9.63
C ASN A 48 -15.20 31.15 -9.81
N VAL A 49 -16.08 30.69 -10.70
CA VAL A 49 -16.13 29.26 -11.10
C VAL A 49 -14.84 28.83 -11.80
N ALA A 50 -14.19 29.69 -12.58
CA ALA A 50 -12.91 29.36 -13.20
C ALA A 50 -11.77 29.18 -12.16
N LYS A 51 -11.80 29.92 -11.05
CA LYS A 51 -10.94 29.67 -9.88
C LYS A 51 -11.33 28.41 -9.13
N LEU A 52 -12.62 28.13 -8.99
CA LEU A 52 -13.15 26.92 -8.34
C LEU A 52 -12.65 25.66 -9.05
N LEU A 53 -12.63 25.64 -10.38
CA LEU A 53 -12.04 24.53 -11.14
C LEU A 53 -10.53 24.40 -10.92
N TYR A 54 -9.80 25.51 -10.74
CA TYR A 54 -8.39 25.42 -10.40
C TYR A 54 -8.17 24.88 -8.97
N LEU A 55 -9.01 25.26 -8.00
CA LEU A 55 -9.04 24.65 -6.67
C LEU A 55 -9.31 23.14 -6.73
N PHE A 56 -10.28 22.71 -7.56
CA PHE A 56 -10.56 21.30 -7.78
C PHE A 56 -9.34 20.55 -8.36
N THR A 57 -8.63 21.13 -9.34
CA THR A 57 -7.38 20.54 -9.87
C THR A 57 -6.20 20.53 -8.87
N LEU A 58 -6.33 21.19 -7.72
CA LEU A 58 -5.39 21.13 -6.60
C LEU A 58 -5.84 20.14 -5.51
N GLY A 59 -6.98 19.45 -5.68
CA GLY A 59 -7.54 18.51 -4.70
C GLY A 59 -8.36 19.14 -3.57
N GLU A 60 -8.72 20.43 -3.67
CA GLU A 60 -9.50 21.12 -2.64
C GLU A 60 -11.02 20.86 -2.76
N ARG A 61 -11.74 20.94 -1.64
CA ARG A 61 -13.19 20.64 -1.57
C ARG A 61 -14.04 21.78 -2.16
N THR A 62 -14.73 21.53 -3.27
CA THR A 62 -15.39 22.55 -4.12
C THR A 62 -16.92 22.43 -4.26
N HIS A 63 -17.57 21.46 -3.61
CA HIS A 63 -19.02 21.17 -3.68
C HIS A 63 -19.92 22.42 -3.64
N PHE A 64 -19.59 23.41 -2.81
CA PHE A 64 -20.39 24.62 -2.59
C PHE A 64 -20.61 25.48 -3.86
N GLY A 65 -19.90 25.23 -4.96
CA GLY A 65 -20.08 25.94 -6.23
C GLY A 65 -20.87 25.19 -7.31
N GLN A 66 -21.36 23.97 -7.05
CA GLN A 66 -22.08 23.16 -8.05
C GLN A 66 -23.31 23.88 -8.62
N ILE A 67 -24.11 24.54 -7.77
CA ILE A 67 -25.29 25.32 -8.20
C ILE A 67 -24.90 26.53 -9.06
N GLU A 68 -23.77 27.19 -8.76
CA GLU A 68 -23.28 28.32 -9.58
C GLU A 68 -22.79 27.87 -10.96
N CYS A 69 -22.38 26.60 -11.12
CA CYS A 69 -22.11 26.00 -12.42
C CYS A 69 -23.39 25.81 -13.24
N LEU A 70 -24.51 25.40 -12.62
CA LEU A 70 -25.82 25.38 -13.28
C LEU A 70 -26.26 26.78 -13.71
N LYS A 71 -26.08 27.80 -12.87
CA LYS A 71 -26.35 29.21 -13.22
C LYS A 71 -25.46 29.71 -14.38
N LEU A 72 -24.36 29.04 -14.70
CA LEU A 72 -23.56 29.30 -15.92
C LEU A 72 -24.00 28.47 -17.13
N LEU A 73 -24.52 27.25 -16.95
CA LEU A 73 -25.17 26.50 -18.03
C LEU A 73 -26.38 27.26 -18.58
N ALA A 74 -27.21 27.84 -17.70
CA ALA A 74 -28.37 28.63 -18.09
C ALA A 74 -28.05 30.00 -18.75
N SER A 75 -26.79 30.44 -18.74
CA SER A 75 -26.39 31.72 -19.36
C SER A 75 -26.53 31.65 -20.90
N PRO A 76 -27.04 32.68 -21.60
CA PRO A 76 -27.08 32.71 -23.06
C PRO A 76 -25.69 32.94 -23.69
N ARG A 77 -24.66 33.26 -22.91
CA ARG A 77 -23.32 33.61 -23.42
C ARG A 77 -22.48 32.35 -23.62
N PHE A 78 -22.04 32.08 -24.85
CA PHE A 78 -21.20 30.91 -25.18
C PHE A 78 -19.95 30.74 -24.28
N ALA A 79 -19.28 31.84 -23.91
CA ALA A 79 -18.12 31.80 -23.01
C ALA A 79 -18.46 31.39 -21.57
N ASP A 80 -19.71 31.57 -21.16
CA ASP A 80 -20.22 31.22 -19.83
C ASP A 80 -20.71 29.77 -19.87
N LYS A 81 -21.51 29.38 -20.88
CA LYS A 81 -21.90 27.98 -21.16
C LYS A 81 -20.67 27.06 -21.27
N ARG A 82 -19.63 27.48 -21.99
CA ARG A 82 -18.39 26.69 -22.15
C ARG A 82 -17.71 26.39 -20.82
N LEU A 83 -17.75 27.33 -19.87
CA LEU A 83 -17.22 27.09 -18.52
C LEU A 83 -18.21 26.24 -17.69
N GLY A 84 -19.51 26.50 -17.79
CA GLY A 84 -20.55 25.71 -17.14
C GLY A 84 -20.47 24.23 -17.52
N HIS A 85 -20.41 23.90 -18.81
CA HIS A 85 -20.30 22.53 -19.33
C HIS A 85 -19.00 21.83 -18.88
N LEU A 86 -17.87 22.54 -18.90
CA LEU A 86 -16.61 22.02 -18.36
C LEU A 86 -16.70 21.78 -16.84
N ALA A 87 -17.29 22.70 -16.09
CA ALA A 87 -17.43 22.58 -14.65
C ALA A 87 -18.38 21.45 -14.23
N THR A 88 -19.49 21.32 -14.96
CA THR A 88 -20.48 20.24 -14.80
C THR A 88 -19.82 18.88 -15.06
N SER A 89 -18.96 18.79 -16.09
CA SER A 89 -18.17 17.58 -16.41
C SER A 89 -17.05 17.23 -15.42
N LEU A 90 -16.83 18.03 -14.37
CA LEU A 90 -15.73 17.85 -13.41
C LEU A 90 -16.18 17.87 -11.95
N LEU A 91 -17.26 18.59 -11.63
CA LEU A 91 -17.73 18.82 -10.25
C LEU A 91 -19.00 18.05 -9.88
N LEU A 92 -19.69 17.45 -10.87
CA LEU A 92 -20.83 16.57 -10.63
C LEU A 92 -20.40 15.12 -10.87
N ASP A 93 -20.87 14.23 -10.01
CA ASP A 93 -20.79 12.79 -10.18
C ASP A 93 -22.19 12.22 -10.50
N GLU A 94 -22.28 10.92 -10.75
CA GLU A 94 -23.53 10.25 -11.13
C GLU A 94 -24.57 10.14 -9.99
N ASN A 95 -24.23 10.52 -8.75
CA ASN A 95 -25.04 10.31 -7.54
C ASN A 95 -25.73 11.59 -7.01
N GLN A 96 -25.59 12.74 -7.69
CA GLN A 96 -26.11 14.02 -7.20
C GLN A 96 -27.50 14.35 -7.79
N GLU A 97 -28.47 14.62 -6.92
CA GLU A 97 -29.83 15.12 -7.27
C GLU A 97 -29.82 16.37 -8.18
N VAL A 98 -28.70 17.12 -8.14
CA VAL A 98 -28.39 18.28 -8.99
C VAL A 98 -28.48 17.94 -10.50
N LEU A 99 -28.29 16.67 -10.88
CA LEU A 99 -28.33 16.21 -12.28
C LEU A 99 -29.67 16.44 -12.99
N THR A 100 -30.82 16.37 -12.31
CA THR A 100 -32.14 16.58 -12.96
C THR A 100 -32.26 17.98 -13.56
N LEU A 101 -31.64 18.98 -12.93
CA LEU A 101 -31.55 20.35 -13.45
C LEU A 101 -30.58 20.44 -14.65
N VAL A 102 -29.55 19.60 -14.67
CA VAL A 102 -28.63 19.46 -15.82
C VAL A 102 -29.36 18.84 -17.01
N THR A 103 -30.21 17.83 -16.82
CA THR A 103 -31.00 17.19 -17.89
C THR A 103 -31.79 18.21 -18.68
N ASN A 104 -32.54 19.08 -18.00
CA ASN A 104 -33.33 20.14 -18.62
C ASN A 104 -32.42 21.15 -19.35
N SER A 105 -31.32 21.60 -18.72
CA SER A 105 -30.37 22.52 -19.38
C SER A 105 -29.66 21.89 -20.59
N LEU A 106 -29.42 20.58 -20.59
CA LEU A 106 -28.85 19.84 -21.72
C LEU A 106 -29.86 19.72 -22.86
N LYS A 107 -31.12 19.35 -22.60
CA LYS A 107 -32.18 19.25 -23.61
C LYS A 107 -32.32 20.56 -24.41
N ASN A 108 -32.31 21.70 -23.70
CA ASN A 108 -32.31 23.04 -24.32
C ASN A 108 -31.03 23.34 -25.13
N ASP A 109 -29.85 22.95 -24.66
CA ASP A 109 -28.58 23.19 -25.39
C ASP A 109 -28.36 22.23 -26.57
N LEU A 110 -28.95 21.04 -26.55
CA LEU A 110 -28.96 20.09 -27.68
C LEU A 110 -29.84 20.61 -28.83
N GLY A 111 -30.92 21.33 -28.53
CA GLY A 111 -31.77 22.01 -29.52
C GLY A 111 -31.24 23.36 -30.01
N HIS A 112 -30.08 23.83 -29.56
CA HIS A 112 -29.60 25.18 -29.87
C HIS A 112 -29.10 25.30 -31.31
N SER A 113 -29.50 26.37 -32.00
CA SER A 113 -29.04 26.78 -33.35
C SER A 113 -27.52 26.89 -33.58
N ASN A 114 -26.69 26.78 -32.53
CA ASN A 114 -25.24 26.90 -32.61
C ASN A 114 -24.58 25.54 -32.37
N GLN A 115 -23.98 24.98 -33.44
CA GLN A 115 -23.25 23.70 -33.41
C GLN A 115 -22.21 23.57 -32.28
N TYR A 116 -21.63 24.68 -31.81
CA TYR A 116 -20.66 24.66 -30.71
C TYR A 116 -21.31 24.57 -29.33
N VAL A 117 -22.58 24.97 -29.17
CA VAL A 117 -23.35 24.77 -27.94
C VAL A 117 -23.85 23.32 -27.87
N VAL A 118 -24.46 22.82 -28.95
CA VAL A 118 -24.82 21.39 -29.11
C VAL A 118 -23.59 20.51 -28.88
N GLY A 119 -22.45 20.86 -29.47
CA GLY A 119 -21.19 20.14 -29.29
C GLY A 119 -20.55 20.25 -27.91
N LEU A 120 -20.98 21.19 -27.05
CA LEU A 120 -20.65 21.20 -25.63
C LEU A 120 -21.59 20.27 -24.85
N ALA A 121 -22.90 20.38 -25.06
CA ALA A 121 -23.90 19.51 -24.41
C ALA A 121 -23.64 18.01 -24.67
N LEU A 122 -23.38 17.65 -25.94
CA LEU A 122 -22.97 16.29 -26.32
C LEU A 122 -21.66 15.82 -25.63
N CYS A 123 -20.77 16.76 -25.31
CA CYS A 123 -19.51 16.46 -24.62
C CYS A 123 -19.73 16.22 -23.12
N THR A 124 -20.57 17.07 -22.50
CA THR A 124 -20.94 16.96 -21.10
C THR A 124 -21.72 15.68 -20.85
N LEU A 125 -22.77 15.41 -21.64
CA LEU A 125 -23.57 14.19 -21.53
C LEU A 125 -22.72 12.93 -21.75
N GLY A 126 -21.84 12.92 -22.78
CA GLY A 126 -20.90 11.82 -23.00
C GLY A 126 -19.94 11.53 -21.85
N ASN A 127 -19.72 12.48 -20.93
CA ASN A 127 -18.95 12.27 -19.69
C ASN A 127 -19.85 11.85 -18.51
N ILE A 128 -20.95 12.57 -18.25
CA ILE A 128 -21.72 12.48 -17.00
C ILE A 128 -23.01 11.64 -17.07
N ALA A 129 -23.31 11.00 -18.22
CA ALA A 129 -24.57 10.28 -18.43
C ALA A 129 -24.90 9.27 -17.31
N SER A 130 -25.91 9.60 -16.50
CA SER A 130 -26.63 8.66 -15.64
C SER A 130 -27.69 7.89 -16.45
N ILE A 131 -28.27 6.84 -15.85
CA ILE A 131 -29.32 6.01 -16.46
C ILE A 131 -30.56 6.85 -16.82
N GLU A 132 -30.98 7.74 -15.92
CA GLU A 132 -32.12 8.65 -16.12
C GLU A 132 -31.84 9.67 -17.24
N MET A 133 -30.69 10.35 -17.18
CA MET A 133 -30.28 11.32 -18.22
C MET A 133 -30.16 10.67 -19.60
N SER A 134 -29.77 9.38 -19.65
CA SER A 134 -29.68 8.61 -20.89
C SER A 134 -31.06 8.34 -21.49
N ARG A 135 -32.05 7.97 -20.66
CA ARG A 135 -33.44 7.73 -21.08
C ARG A 135 -34.17 9.04 -21.46
N ASP A 136 -33.95 10.13 -20.74
CA ASP A 136 -34.61 11.43 -20.98
C ASP A 136 -34.14 12.18 -22.25
N LEU A 137 -32.92 11.88 -22.72
CA LEU A 137 -32.25 12.64 -23.80
C LEU A 137 -31.94 11.80 -25.05
N PHE A 138 -32.20 10.48 -25.05
CA PHE A 138 -31.91 9.65 -26.24
C PHE A 138 -32.57 10.14 -27.55
N PRO A 139 -33.82 10.68 -27.57
CA PRO A 139 -34.46 11.09 -28.84
C PRO A 139 -33.77 12.28 -29.51
N GLU A 140 -33.27 13.22 -28.70
CA GLU A 140 -32.42 14.31 -29.20
C GLU A 140 -31.10 13.76 -29.78
N ILE A 141 -30.48 12.75 -29.14
CA ILE A 141 -29.23 12.15 -29.63
C ILE A 141 -29.46 11.39 -30.94
N GLU A 142 -30.53 10.60 -31.07
CA GLU A 142 -30.89 9.90 -32.30
C GLU A 142 -31.02 10.87 -33.48
N THR A 143 -31.71 12.00 -33.25
CA THR A 143 -31.88 13.09 -34.23
C THR A 143 -30.54 13.76 -34.60
N LEU A 144 -29.65 13.96 -33.62
CA LEU A 144 -28.34 14.58 -33.83
C LEU A 144 -27.32 13.66 -34.53
N VAL A 145 -27.44 12.33 -34.42
CA VAL A 145 -26.63 11.36 -35.20
C VAL A 145 -26.98 11.42 -36.70
N ALA A 146 -28.26 11.63 -37.03
CA ALA A 146 -28.75 11.78 -38.40
C ALA A 146 -28.52 13.18 -39.02
N THR A 147 -28.05 14.17 -38.24
CA THR A 147 -27.82 15.54 -38.72
C THR A 147 -26.62 15.62 -39.67
N ALA A 148 -26.76 16.29 -40.82
CA ALA A 148 -25.73 16.34 -41.88
C ALA A 148 -24.38 17.00 -41.52
N ASN A 149 -24.22 17.57 -40.32
CA ASN A 149 -23.01 18.28 -39.90
C ASN A 149 -21.96 17.32 -39.26
N PRO A 150 -20.78 17.09 -39.89
CA PRO A 150 -19.76 16.20 -39.37
C PRO A 150 -19.25 16.55 -37.96
N TYR A 151 -19.26 17.84 -37.57
CA TYR A 151 -18.85 18.28 -36.23
C TYR A 151 -19.79 17.75 -35.14
N ILE A 152 -21.08 17.64 -35.46
CA ILE A 152 -22.13 17.14 -34.56
C ILE A 152 -22.15 15.61 -34.61
N ARG A 153 -22.23 14.98 -35.80
CA ARG A 153 -22.30 13.50 -35.96
C ARG A 153 -21.26 12.75 -35.14
N ARG A 154 -19.98 13.16 -35.23
CA ARG A 154 -18.87 12.52 -34.51
C ARG A 154 -19.01 12.58 -32.98
N LYS A 155 -19.62 13.65 -32.45
CA LYS A 155 -19.90 13.82 -31.01
C LYS A 155 -21.15 13.05 -30.60
N ALA A 156 -22.20 13.08 -31.43
CA ALA A 156 -23.44 12.36 -31.19
C ALA A 156 -23.21 10.83 -31.19
N ALA A 157 -22.37 10.31 -32.08
CA ALA A 157 -21.99 8.89 -32.13
C ALA A 157 -21.28 8.41 -30.85
N LEU A 158 -20.33 9.19 -30.32
CA LEU A 158 -19.65 8.87 -29.06
C LEU A 158 -20.58 9.05 -27.84
N CYS A 159 -21.53 9.97 -27.90
CA CYS A 159 -22.56 10.12 -26.87
C CYS A 159 -23.55 8.95 -26.88
N ALA A 160 -23.98 8.48 -28.06
CA ALA A 160 -24.78 7.28 -28.22
C ALA A 160 -24.04 6.04 -27.68
N MET A 161 -22.75 5.89 -27.98
CA MET A 161 -21.92 4.80 -27.41
C MET A 161 -21.92 4.80 -25.87
N ARG A 162 -21.86 5.98 -25.23
CA ARG A 162 -21.96 6.09 -23.75
C ARG A 162 -23.37 5.74 -23.25
N ILE A 163 -24.42 6.11 -23.99
CA ILE A 163 -25.82 5.78 -23.67
C ILE A 163 -26.04 4.26 -23.76
N CYS A 164 -25.64 3.60 -24.85
CA CYS A 164 -25.74 2.15 -25.00
C CYS A 164 -25.01 1.40 -23.86
N ARG A 165 -23.81 1.87 -23.47
CA ARG A 165 -23.03 1.34 -22.32
C ARG A 165 -23.64 1.63 -20.94
N LYS A 166 -24.71 2.41 -20.86
CA LYS A 166 -25.43 2.75 -19.61
C LYS A 166 -26.84 2.16 -19.56
N VAL A 167 -27.45 1.97 -20.72
CA VAL A 167 -28.81 1.45 -20.90
C VAL A 167 -28.80 0.57 -22.17
N PRO A 168 -28.52 -0.74 -22.04
CA PRO A 168 -28.51 -1.67 -23.18
C PRO A 168 -29.85 -1.69 -23.93
N ASP A 169 -30.97 -1.52 -23.22
CA ASP A 169 -32.33 -1.45 -23.77
C ASP A 169 -32.53 -0.39 -24.87
N LEU A 170 -31.62 0.58 -25.04
CA LEU A 170 -31.69 1.60 -26.09
C LEU A 170 -30.85 1.29 -27.35
N GLN A 171 -30.18 0.13 -27.42
CA GLN A 171 -29.27 -0.21 -28.52
C GLN A 171 -29.95 -0.27 -29.89
N GLU A 172 -31.15 -0.88 -29.98
CA GLU A 172 -31.88 -1.07 -31.25
C GLU A 172 -32.01 0.24 -32.06
N HIS A 173 -32.40 1.33 -31.39
CA HIS A 173 -32.59 2.66 -32.00
C HIS A 173 -31.34 3.22 -32.69
N PHE A 174 -30.14 2.81 -32.27
CA PHE A 174 -28.87 3.30 -32.82
C PHE A 174 -28.30 2.40 -33.93
N ILE A 175 -28.75 1.15 -34.09
CA ILE A 175 -28.22 0.21 -35.10
C ILE A 175 -28.33 0.79 -36.52
N ASP A 176 -29.54 1.17 -36.94
CA ASP A 176 -29.78 1.72 -38.28
C ASP A 176 -28.97 3.00 -38.53
N LYS A 177 -28.89 3.89 -37.53
CA LYS A 177 -28.11 5.13 -37.65
C LYS A 177 -26.62 4.84 -37.76
N ALA A 178 -26.12 3.82 -37.06
CA ALA A 178 -24.71 3.44 -37.08
C ALA A 178 -24.27 2.93 -38.47
N THR A 179 -25.13 2.22 -39.21
CA THR A 179 -24.84 1.86 -40.62
C THR A 179 -24.59 3.10 -41.50
N GLN A 180 -25.32 4.20 -41.25
CA GLN A 180 -25.16 5.48 -41.96
C GLN A 180 -23.90 6.25 -41.54
N LEU A 181 -23.28 5.90 -40.40
CA LEU A 181 -21.96 6.41 -40.01
C LEU A 181 -20.82 5.64 -40.69
N LEU A 182 -20.98 4.32 -40.88
CA LEU A 182 -19.99 3.48 -41.57
C LEU A 182 -19.82 3.81 -43.07
N SER A 183 -20.81 4.48 -43.67
CA SER A 183 -20.79 4.91 -45.08
C SER A 183 -20.30 6.35 -45.30
N ASP A 184 -19.91 7.08 -44.25
CA ASP A 184 -19.40 8.45 -44.39
C ASP A 184 -17.97 8.47 -44.99
N ARG A 185 -17.70 9.49 -45.82
CA ARG A 185 -16.37 9.78 -46.39
C ARG A 185 -15.48 10.56 -45.41
N ASN A 186 -16.06 11.22 -44.40
CA ASN A 186 -15.30 11.95 -43.40
C ASN A 186 -14.67 10.98 -42.39
N HIS A 187 -13.35 10.87 -42.42
CA HIS A 187 -12.56 10.01 -41.52
C HIS A 187 -12.93 10.18 -40.04
N GLY A 188 -13.16 11.43 -39.59
CA GLY A 188 -13.51 11.73 -38.20
C GLY A 188 -14.94 11.32 -37.80
N VAL A 189 -15.88 11.20 -38.75
CA VAL A 189 -17.20 10.62 -38.51
C VAL A 189 -17.12 9.09 -38.55
N LEU A 190 -16.43 8.54 -39.55
CA LEU A 190 -16.22 7.10 -39.70
C LEU A 190 -15.53 6.49 -38.48
N LEU A 191 -14.47 7.12 -37.95
CA LEU A 191 -13.77 6.70 -36.73
C LEU A 191 -14.71 6.59 -35.51
N CYS A 192 -15.66 7.53 -35.38
CA CYS A 192 -16.63 7.53 -34.29
C CYS A 192 -17.77 6.52 -34.54
N GLY A 193 -18.19 6.35 -35.79
CA GLY A 193 -19.14 5.30 -36.20
C GLY A 193 -18.60 3.89 -35.96
N LEU A 194 -17.37 3.61 -36.37
CA LEU A 194 -16.65 2.38 -36.07
C LEU A 194 -16.58 2.13 -34.56
N THR A 195 -16.27 3.16 -33.77
CA THR A 195 -16.15 3.03 -32.31
C THR A 195 -17.50 2.77 -31.63
N LEU A 196 -18.60 3.34 -32.14
CA LEU A 196 -19.96 2.98 -31.74
C LEU A 196 -20.27 1.52 -32.10
N VAL A 197 -20.07 1.12 -33.36
CA VAL A 197 -20.39 -0.24 -33.84
C VAL A 197 -19.58 -1.31 -33.12
N THR A 198 -18.27 -1.11 -32.90
CA THR A 198 -17.46 -1.98 -32.04
C THR A 198 -18.13 -2.17 -30.69
N SER A 199 -18.59 -1.10 -30.04
CA SER A 199 -19.20 -1.20 -28.72
C SER A 199 -20.58 -1.84 -28.70
N LEU A 200 -21.33 -1.84 -29.81
CA LEU A 200 -22.59 -2.58 -29.92
C LEU A 200 -22.30 -4.09 -30.08
N CYS A 201 -21.33 -4.45 -30.92
CA CYS A 201 -20.92 -5.84 -31.09
C CYS A 201 -20.25 -6.42 -29.83
N GLU A 202 -19.43 -5.64 -29.11
CA GLU A 202 -18.85 -6.05 -27.83
C GLU A 202 -19.93 -6.32 -26.76
N ALA A 203 -21.04 -5.55 -26.76
CA ALA A 203 -22.16 -5.76 -25.84
C ALA A 203 -23.02 -6.98 -26.22
N ASP A 204 -23.36 -7.14 -27.51
CA ASP A 204 -24.05 -8.34 -28.06
C ASP A 204 -23.28 -9.62 -27.70
N GLU A 205 -21.94 -9.61 -27.74
CA GLU A 205 -21.12 -10.76 -27.30
C GLU A 205 -21.11 -10.99 -25.78
N GLU A 206 -21.23 -9.95 -24.94
CA GLU A 206 -21.32 -10.08 -23.48
C GLU A 206 -22.70 -10.58 -23.02
N GLU A 207 -23.78 -10.16 -23.70
CA GLU A 207 -25.16 -10.56 -23.42
C GLU A 207 -25.56 -11.91 -24.07
N GLY A 208 -24.66 -12.52 -24.85
CA GLY A 208 -24.76 -13.90 -25.32
C GLY A 208 -25.09 -14.08 -26.81
N GLY A 209 -25.32 -12.98 -27.54
CA GLY A 209 -25.55 -12.97 -28.98
C GLY A 209 -27.01 -13.17 -29.40
N GLU A 210 -27.98 -12.86 -28.52
CA GLU A 210 -29.40 -13.09 -28.81
C GLU A 210 -30.01 -12.08 -29.82
N GLU A 211 -29.42 -10.88 -29.98
CA GLU A 211 -29.94 -9.83 -30.88
C GLU A 211 -29.38 -9.87 -32.31
N GLY A 212 -28.34 -10.67 -32.56
CA GLY A 212 -27.72 -10.87 -33.86
C GLY A 212 -27.14 -9.57 -34.47
N ILE A 213 -26.67 -8.64 -33.64
CA ILE A 213 -26.13 -7.35 -34.08
C ILE A 213 -24.88 -7.56 -34.96
N VAL A 214 -24.02 -8.51 -34.57
CA VAL A 214 -22.82 -8.90 -35.33
C VAL A 214 -23.15 -9.30 -36.78
N GLU A 215 -24.22 -10.07 -37.00
CA GLU A 215 -24.58 -10.53 -38.36
C GLU A 215 -25.02 -9.37 -39.27
N LYS A 216 -25.77 -8.41 -38.73
CA LYS A 216 -26.18 -7.19 -39.45
C LYS A 216 -24.95 -6.41 -39.94
N PHE A 217 -23.92 -6.25 -39.09
CA PHE A 217 -22.71 -5.51 -39.45
C PHE A 217 -21.68 -6.27 -40.29
N ARG A 218 -21.69 -7.63 -40.32
CA ARG A 218 -20.84 -8.42 -41.23
C ARG A 218 -21.01 -8.04 -42.70
N SER A 219 -22.22 -7.66 -43.11
CA SER A 219 -22.51 -7.17 -44.47
C SER A 219 -21.64 -5.98 -44.92
N PHE A 220 -21.09 -5.20 -43.99
CA PHE A 220 -20.22 -4.04 -44.27
C PHE A 220 -18.72 -4.40 -44.34
N VAL A 221 -18.31 -5.62 -43.98
CA VAL A 221 -16.89 -6.06 -43.98
C VAL A 221 -16.21 -5.83 -45.34
N PRO A 222 -16.78 -6.17 -46.51
CA PRO A 222 -16.16 -5.88 -47.81
C PRO A 222 -15.98 -4.38 -48.09
N GLY A 223 -16.80 -3.52 -47.47
CA GLY A 223 -16.63 -2.07 -47.50
C GLY A 223 -15.45 -1.62 -46.64
N LEU A 224 -15.38 -2.11 -45.41
CA LEU A 224 -14.29 -1.82 -44.46
C LEU A 224 -12.93 -2.32 -44.96
N VAL A 225 -12.87 -3.54 -45.51
CA VAL A 225 -11.67 -4.10 -46.15
C VAL A 225 -11.22 -3.24 -47.34
N ARG A 226 -12.15 -2.76 -48.18
CA ARG A 226 -11.82 -1.83 -49.28
C ARG A 226 -11.26 -0.50 -48.78
N THR A 227 -11.84 0.07 -47.71
CA THR A 227 -11.33 1.30 -47.09
C THR A 227 -9.95 1.10 -46.47
N LEU A 228 -9.73 0.00 -45.75
CA LEU A 228 -8.43 -0.33 -45.16
C LEU A 228 -7.35 -0.59 -46.23
N LYS A 229 -7.69 -1.33 -47.30
CA LYS A 229 -6.81 -1.54 -48.47
C LYS A 229 -6.50 -0.22 -49.17
N GLY A 230 -7.49 0.69 -49.25
CA GLY A 230 -7.31 2.08 -49.67
C GLY A 230 -6.29 2.82 -48.82
N LEU A 231 -6.45 2.88 -47.50
CA LEU A 231 -5.49 3.54 -46.59
C LEU A 231 -4.08 2.93 -46.69
N ALA A 232 -3.96 1.60 -46.61
CA ALA A 232 -2.70 0.85 -46.68
C ALA A 232 -2.00 0.88 -48.05
N THR A 233 -2.60 1.50 -49.07
CA THR A 233 -1.98 1.75 -50.39
C THR A 233 -2.00 3.24 -50.78
N SER A 234 -2.62 4.10 -49.99
CA SER A 234 -2.71 5.52 -50.27
C SER A 234 -1.40 6.22 -49.92
N GLY A 235 -0.99 7.13 -50.80
CA GLY A 235 0.12 8.04 -50.52
C GLY A 235 -0.25 9.14 -49.51
N TYR A 236 0.74 9.97 -49.19
CA TYR A 236 0.66 11.07 -48.23
C TYR A 236 -0.62 11.93 -48.33
N ALA A 237 -1.36 12.02 -47.22
CA ALA A 237 -2.60 12.77 -47.08
C ALA A 237 -2.45 13.88 -46.02
N PRO A 238 -2.30 15.17 -46.39
CA PRO A 238 -1.81 16.23 -45.47
C PRO A 238 -2.59 16.44 -44.16
N GLU A 239 -3.89 16.14 -44.12
CA GLU A 239 -4.72 16.32 -42.91
C GLU A 239 -4.70 15.11 -41.96
N HIS A 240 -4.24 13.95 -42.44
CA HIS A 240 -4.39 12.65 -41.75
C HIS A 240 -3.09 11.82 -41.72
N ASP A 241 -2.00 12.28 -42.33
CA ASP A 241 -0.68 11.65 -42.22
C ASP A 241 -0.10 11.79 -40.81
N VAL A 242 0.42 10.70 -40.28
CA VAL A 242 1.26 10.69 -39.08
C VAL A 242 2.57 9.99 -39.39
N THR A 243 3.61 10.77 -39.67
CA THR A 243 4.99 10.31 -39.93
C THR A 243 5.15 9.42 -41.17
N GLY A 244 4.38 9.69 -42.24
CA GLY A 244 4.42 8.94 -43.50
C GLY A 244 3.37 7.81 -43.59
N ILE A 245 2.45 7.73 -42.63
CA ILE A 245 1.38 6.72 -42.58
C ILE A 245 0.02 7.42 -42.53
N THR A 246 -0.89 7.03 -43.42
CA THR A 246 -2.22 7.60 -43.62
C THR A 246 -3.24 7.10 -42.58
N ASP A 247 -3.71 8.00 -41.73
CA ASP A 247 -4.72 7.77 -40.67
C ASP A 247 -4.55 6.47 -39.87
N PRO A 248 -3.49 6.35 -39.05
CA PRO A 248 -3.25 5.15 -38.25
C PRO A 248 -4.37 4.86 -37.24
N PHE A 249 -5.09 5.88 -36.78
CA PHE A 249 -6.20 5.71 -35.83
C PHE A 249 -7.39 5.02 -36.49
N LEU A 250 -7.72 5.42 -37.71
CA LEU A 250 -8.74 4.77 -38.52
C LEU A 250 -8.34 3.34 -38.93
N GLN A 251 -7.08 3.12 -39.34
CA GLN A 251 -6.59 1.77 -39.66
C GLN A 251 -6.71 0.82 -38.46
N VAL A 252 -6.24 1.24 -37.27
CA VAL A 252 -6.35 0.45 -36.02
C VAL A 252 -7.81 0.21 -35.65
N LYS A 253 -8.71 1.19 -35.78
CA LYS A 253 -10.14 0.98 -35.49
C LYS A 253 -10.86 0.09 -36.49
N ILE A 254 -10.47 0.08 -37.77
CA ILE A 254 -11.00 -0.89 -38.73
C ILE A 254 -10.49 -2.30 -38.38
N LEU A 255 -9.18 -2.50 -38.17
CA LEU A 255 -8.61 -3.80 -37.79
C LEU A 255 -9.24 -4.39 -36.52
N HIS A 256 -9.55 -3.52 -35.56
CA HIS A 256 -10.20 -3.86 -34.30
C HIS A 256 -11.66 -4.28 -34.47
N LEU A 257 -12.46 -3.57 -35.29
CA LEU A 257 -13.83 -3.99 -35.61
C LEU A 257 -13.86 -5.26 -36.46
N LEU A 258 -12.95 -5.38 -37.45
CA LEU A 258 -12.80 -6.59 -38.27
C LEU A 258 -12.53 -7.83 -37.41
N ARG A 259 -11.77 -7.70 -36.31
CA ARG A 259 -11.58 -8.79 -35.34
C ARG A 259 -12.90 -9.23 -34.70
N VAL A 260 -13.64 -8.29 -34.11
CA VAL A 260 -14.90 -8.58 -33.41
C VAL A 260 -15.93 -9.22 -34.36
N LEU A 261 -16.03 -8.73 -35.60
CA LEU A 261 -16.96 -9.30 -36.59
C LEU A 261 -16.56 -10.71 -37.07
N ALA A 262 -15.28 -11.06 -37.06
CA ALA A 262 -14.75 -12.32 -37.59
C ALA A 262 -14.59 -13.46 -36.55
N VAL A 263 -14.67 -13.16 -35.24
CA VAL A 263 -14.59 -14.18 -34.19
C VAL A 263 -15.73 -15.19 -34.34
N GLY A 264 -15.37 -16.48 -34.48
CA GLY A 264 -16.32 -17.58 -34.66
C GLY A 264 -17.01 -17.64 -36.04
N ASP A 265 -16.45 -17.00 -37.07
CA ASP A 265 -16.92 -17.13 -38.45
C ASP A 265 -15.78 -17.24 -39.48
N ALA A 266 -15.77 -18.35 -40.21
CA ALA A 266 -14.75 -18.68 -41.19
C ALA A 266 -14.89 -17.87 -42.50
N GLU A 267 -16.11 -17.64 -42.97
CA GLU A 267 -16.36 -16.90 -44.23
C GLU A 267 -15.93 -15.44 -44.13
N THR A 268 -16.22 -14.79 -42.99
CA THR A 268 -15.73 -13.43 -42.70
C THR A 268 -14.20 -13.43 -42.50
N SER A 269 -13.63 -14.45 -41.84
CA SER A 269 -12.18 -14.57 -41.65
C SER A 269 -11.42 -14.71 -42.98
N GLU A 270 -11.91 -15.53 -43.92
CA GLU A 270 -11.30 -15.72 -45.24
C GLU A 270 -11.22 -14.41 -46.03
N GLN A 271 -12.29 -13.62 -46.04
CA GLN A 271 -12.34 -12.30 -46.69
C GLN A 271 -11.34 -11.28 -46.10
N ILE A 272 -10.92 -11.46 -44.85
CA ILE A 272 -10.04 -10.55 -44.13
C ILE A 272 -8.56 -11.01 -44.20
N ASN A 273 -8.29 -12.28 -44.48
CA ASN A 273 -6.92 -12.83 -44.51
C ASN A 273 -5.99 -12.12 -45.54
N ASP A 274 -6.47 -11.76 -46.74
CA ASP A 274 -5.69 -11.02 -47.75
C ASP A 274 -5.22 -9.65 -47.23
N ILE A 275 -6.13 -8.87 -46.63
CA ILE A 275 -5.78 -7.54 -46.12
C ILE A 275 -4.93 -7.61 -44.84
N LEU A 276 -5.11 -8.62 -43.99
CA LEU A 276 -4.22 -8.85 -42.85
C LEU A 276 -2.80 -9.22 -43.29
N ALA A 277 -2.66 -10.10 -44.29
CA ALA A 277 -1.36 -10.42 -44.87
C ALA A 277 -0.72 -9.16 -45.48
N GLN A 278 -1.46 -8.40 -46.30
CA GLN A 278 -0.98 -7.17 -46.93
C GLN A 278 -0.55 -6.10 -45.89
N VAL A 279 -1.32 -5.88 -44.82
CA VAL A 279 -0.96 -4.94 -43.75
C VAL A 279 0.26 -5.45 -42.98
N ALA A 280 0.35 -6.75 -42.70
CA ALA A 280 1.48 -7.37 -42.01
C ALA A 280 2.80 -7.33 -42.81
N THR A 281 2.75 -7.32 -44.15
CA THR A 281 3.94 -7.20 -45.01
C THR A 281 4.31 -5.77 -45.35
N ASN A 282 3.34 -4.89 -45.57
CA ASN A 282 3.59 -3.57 -46.17
C ASN A 282 3.79 -2.44 -45.15
N THR A 283 3.38 -2.63 -43.89
CA THR A 283 3.46 -1.57 -42.87
C THR A 283 4.90 -1.36 -42.39
N GLU A 284 5.39 -0.11 -42.43
CA GLU A 284 6.78 0.21 -42.04
C GLU A 284 6.99 0.13 -40.52
N SER A 285 7.65 -0.94 -40.06
CA SER A 285 7.99 -1.16 -38.64
C SER A 285 9.08 -0.22 -38.06
N SER A 286 9.53 0.80 -38.79
CA SER A 286 10.57 1.73 -38.30
C SER A 286 10.05 2.77 -37.31
N LYS A 287 8.73 3.04 -37.31
CA LYS A 287 8.07 4.03 -36.44
C LYS A 287 7.11 3.36 -35.47
N ASN A 288 6.90 3.97 -34.30
CA ASN A 288 5.90 3.52 -33.33
C ASN A 288 4.47 3.46 -33.94
N VAL A 289 4.16 4.35 -34.90
CA VAL A 289 2.89 4.38 -35.63
C VAL A 289 2.65 3.08 -36.42
N GLY A 290 3.63 2.67 -37.24
CA GLY A 290 3.56 1.42 -37.99
C GLY A 290 3.54 0.19 -37.08
N ASN A 291 4.34 0.21 -36.01
CA ASN A 291 4.32 -0.85 -34.99
C ASN A 291 2.97 -0.94 -34.23
N SER A 292 2.23 0.17 -34.11
CA SER A 292 0.88 0.17 -33.52
C SER A 292 -0.18 -0.46 -34.43
N ILE A 293 -0.10 -0.20 -35.74
CA ILE A 293 -0.95 -0.86 -36.75
C ILE A 293 -0.63 -2.35 -36.82
N LEU A 294 0.66 -2.70 -36.93
CA LEU A 294 1.13 -4.08 -36.90
C LEU A 294 0.70 -4.80 -35.61
N TYR A 295 0.71 -4.12 -34.46
CA TYR A 295 0.27 -4.70 -33.19
C TYR A 295 -1.23 -5.08 -33.22
N GLU A 296 -2.12 -4.18 -33.63
CA GLU A 296 -3.55 -4.53 -33.70
C GLU A 296 -3.83 -5.54 -34.82
N ALA A 297 -3.14 -5.47 -35.96
CA ALA A 297 -3.24 -6.48 -37.02
C ALA A 297 -2.81 -7.88 -36.52
N VAL A 298 -1.73 -7.96 -35.76
CA VAL A 298 -1.27 -9.22 -35.14
C VAL A 298 -2.27 -9.73 -34.11
N ARG A 299 -2.86 -8.86 -33.27
CA ARG A 299 -3.98 -9.27 -32.38
C ARG A 299 -5.15 -9.82 -33.18
N THR A 300 -5.54 -9.16 -34.26
CA THR A 300 -6.62 -9.64 -35.14
C THR A 300 -6.30 -11.01 -35.74
N ILE A 301 -5.08 -11.24 -36.24
CA ILE A 301 -4.61 -12.54 -36.75
C ILE A 301 -4.68 -13.66 -35.69
N LEU A 302 -4.39 -13.34 -34.42
CA LEU A 302 -4.28 -14.32 -33.35
C LEU A 302 -5.62 -14.70 -32.71
N ASP A 303 -6.56 -13.75 -32.63
CA ASP A 303 -7.87 -13.98 -32.00
C ASP A 303 -8.91 -14.58 -33.00
N ILE A 304 -8.70 -14.49 -34.32
CA ILE A 304 -9.61 -15.06 -35.36
C ILE A 304 -9.15 -16.46 -35.84
N GLU A 305 -10.01 -17.14 -36.60
CA GLU A 305 -9.72 -18.42 -37.28
C GLU A 305 -8.89 -18.23 -38.57
N ALA A 306 -7.76 -17.54 -38.45
CA ALA A 306 -6.78 -17.34 -39.52
C ALA A 306 -5.98 -18.62 -39.82
N ASP A 307 -5.44 -18.69 -41.05
CA ASP A 307 -4.51 -19.77 -41.43
C ASP A 307 -3.27 -19.82 -40.52
N SER A 308 -2.80 -21.05 -40.31
CA SER A 308 -1.53 -21.41 -39.67
C SER A 308 -0.33 -20.57 -40.15
N GLY A 309 -0.17 -20.33 -41.44
CA GLY A 309 0.91 -19.51 -42.00
C GLY A 309 0.82 -18.04 -41.56
N LEU A 310 -0.40 -17.48 -41.53
CA LEU A 310 -0.64 -16.12 -41.08
C LEU A 310 -0.45 -15.98 -39.56
N ARG A 311 -0.90 -16.96 -38.77
CA ARG A 311 -0.64 -17.04 -37.31
C ARG A 311 0.85 -17.13 -36.99
N VAL A 312 1.60 -17.97 -37.72
CA VAL A 312 3.07 -18.06 -37.59
C VAL A 312 3.76 -16.75 -37.99
N LEU A 313 3.28 -16.06 -39.04
CA LEU A 313 3.76 -14.71 -39.37
C LEU A 313 3.51 -13.73 -38.21
N GLY A 314 2.33 -13.77 -37.58
CA GLY A 314 2.00 -12.97 -36.40
C GLY A 314 2.96 -13.18 -35.23
N VAL A 315 3.27 -14.44 -34.89
CA VAL A 315 4.25 -14.76 -33.83
C VAL A 315 5.66 -14.30 -34.23
N ASN A 316 6.07 -14.45 -35.49
CA ASN A 316 7.35 -13.95 -35.98
C ASN A 316 7.45 -12.41 -35.89
N ILE A 317 6.35 -11.67 -36.05
CA ILE A 317 6.31 -10.21 -35.85
C ILE A 317 6.49 -9.87 -34.36
N LEU A 318 5.80 -10.58 -33.44
CA LEU A 318 6.04 -10.42 -32.00
C LEU A 318 7.49 -10.77 -31.61
N GLY A 319 8.10 -11.77 -32.26
CA GLY A 319 9.52 -12.09 -32.11
C GLY A 319 10.46 -10.96 -32.51
N LYS A 320 10.14 -10.21 -33.58
CA LYS A 320 10.85 -8.97 -33.96
C LYS A 320 10.59 -7.82 -32.98
N PHE A 321 9.41 -7.78 -32.34
CA PHE A 321 9.10 -6.78 -31.32
C PHE A 321 9.85 -7.03 -30.01
N LEU A 322 10.09 -8.30 -29.63
CA LEU A 322 10.94 -8.65 -28.47
C LEU A 322 12.40 -8.18 -28.61
N THR A 323 12.95 -8.14 -29.83
CA THR A 323 14.31 -7.68 -30.10
C THR A 323 14.41 -6.19 -30.45
N ASN A 324 13.31 -5.45 -30.34
CA ASN A 324 13.28 -4.01 -30.60
C ASN A 324 14.02 -3.22 -29.50
N ARG A 325 14.63 -2.09 -29.85
CA ARG A 325 15.31 -1.20 -28.90
C ARG A 325 14.36 -0.43 -27.98
N ASP A 326 13.08 -0.30 -28.36
CA ASP A 326 12.08 0.39 -27.56
C ASP A 326 11.46 -0.52 -26.49
N ASN A 327 11.60 -0.14 -25.22
CA ASN A 327 10.99 -0.83 -24.07
C ASN A 327 9.47 -1.00 -24.21
N ASN A 328 8.78 -0.01 -24.77
CA ASN A 328 7.32 -0.06 -24.94
C ASN A 328 6.92 -1.19 -25.89
N ILE A 329 7.66 -1.36 -26.99
CA ILE A 329 7.41 -2.40 -27.99
C ILE A 329 7.73 -3.80 -27.40
N ARG A 330 8.81 -3.93 -26.62
CA ARG A 330 9.15 -5.17 -25.92
C ARG A 330 8.11 -5.56 -24.87
N TYR A 331 7.63 -4.59 -24.08
CA TYR A 331 6.54 -4.81 -23.11
C TYR A 331 5.24 -5.27 -23.80
N VAL A 332 4.83 -4.59 -24.88
CA VAL A 332 3.65 -4.97 -25.67
C VAL A 332 3.78 -6.38 -26.25
N ALA A 333 4.96 -6.74 -26.76
CA ALA A 333 5.22 -8.08 -27.28
C ALA A 333 5.05 -9.16 -26.20
N LEU A 334 5.70 -9.00 -25.04
CA LEU A 334 5.59 -9.94 -23.92
C LEU A 334 4.14 -10.08 -23.44
N ASN A 335 3.45 -8.95 -23.23
CA ASN A 335 2.05 -8.92 -22.79
C ASN A 335 1.08 -9.60 -23.79
N THR A 336 1.44 -9.62 -25.07
CA THR A 336 0.65 -10.27 -26.13
C THR A 336 0.95 -11.76 -26.21
N LEU A 337 2.24 -12.14 -26.18
CA LEU A 337 2.67 -13.54 -26.23
C LEU A 337 2.10 -14.38 -25.08
N ILE A 338 1.88 -13.79 -23.89
CA ILE A 338 1.19 -14.46 -22.76
C ILE A 338 -0.18 -15.01 -23.18
N LYS A 339 -0.94 -14.29 -24.01
CA LYS A 339 -2.22 -14.77 -24.55
C LYS A 339 -2.03 -15.86 -25.61
N VAL A 340 -1.02 -15.71 -26.47
CA VAL A 340 -0.73 -16.62 -27.59
C VAL A 340 -0.27 -18.00 -27.13
N VAL A 341 0.41 -18.13 -25.98
CA VAL A 341 0.87 -19.43 -25.45
C VAL A 341 -0.27 -20.45 -25.29
N ALA A 342 -1.51 -20.00 -25.04
CA ALA A 342 -2.68 -20.86 -24.95
C ALA A 342 -3.18 -21.39 -26.32
N ILE A 343 -2.75 -20.79 -27.43
CA ILE A 343 -3.20 -21.08 -28.80
C ILE A 343 -2.07 -21.78 -29.59
N GLU A 344 -0.88 -21.18 -29.61
CA GLU A 344 0.28 -21.60 -30.41
C GLU A 344 1.57 -21.71 -29.57
N PRO A 345 1.63 -22.62 -28.58
CA PRO A 345 2.78 -22.75 -27.68
C PRO A 345 4.08 -23.09 -28.42
N ASN A 346 4.00 -23.89 -29.48
CA ASN A 346 5.15 -24.33 -30.27
C ASN A 346 5.83 -23.18 -31.02
N ALA A 347 5.07 -22.17 -31.44
CA ALA A 347 5.61 -20.99 -32.09
C ALA A 347 6.32 -20.07 -31.07
N VAL A 348 5.69 -19.82 -29.91
CA VAL A 348 6.27 -18.95 -28.86
C VAL A 348 7.55 -19.55 -28.26
N GLN A 349 7.63 -20.87 -28.09
CA GLN A 349 8.83 -21.54 -27.56
C GLN A 349 10.10 -21.30 -28.39
N ARG A 350 10.00 -20.93 -29.68
CA ARG A 350 11.15 -20.54 -30.51
C ARG A 350 11.86 -19.27 -29.99
N HIS A 351 11.12 -18.38 -29.34
CA HIS A 351 11.63 -17.11 -28.79
C HIS A 351 12.01 -17.20 -27.30
N ARG A 352 11.97 -18.40 -26.69
CA ARG A 352 12.21 -18.60 -25.25
C ARG A 352 13.52 -17.97 -24.75
N ASN A 353 14.60 -18.02 -25.55
CA ASN A 353 15.91 -17.51 -25.14
C ASN A 353 15.85 -15.98 -24.94
N THR A 354 15.26 -15.25 -25.90
CA THR A 354 15.04 -13.80 -25.83
C THR A 354 14.08 -13.41 -24.70
N ILE A 355 13.10 -14.28 -24.38
CA ILE A 355 12.19 -14.07 -23.24
C ILE A 355 12.96 -14.21 -21.90
N LEU A 356 13.87 -15.17 -21.79
CA LEU A 356 14.76 -15.33 -20.63
C LEU A 356 15.78 -14.19 -20.51
N GLU A 357 16.30 -13.67 -21.64
CA GLU A 357 17.12 -12.46 -21.67
C GLU A 357 16.35 -11.25 -21.12
N CYS A 358 15.04 -11.13 -21.40
CA CYS A 358 14.18 -10.08 -20.86
C CYS A 358 13.93 -10.17 -19.33
N LEU A 359 14.25 -11.30 -18.67
CA LEU A 359 14.28 -11.36 -17.19
C LEU A 359 15.43 -10.53 -16.59
N ARG A 360 16.46 -10.23 -17.40
CA ARG A 360 17.65 -9.46 -16.99
C ARG A 360 17.61 -8.01 -17.47
N ASP A 361 16.45 -7.54 -17.95
CA ASP A 361 16.25 -6.16 -18.41
C ASP A 361 16.21 -5.17 -17.23
N PRO A 362 16.73 -3.92 -17.36
CA PRO A 362 16.60 -2.91 -16.31
C PRO A 362 15.14 -2.56 -15.94
N ASP A 363 14.18 -2.70 -16.86
CA ASP A 363 12.79 -2.29 -16.64
C ASP A 363 12.00 -3.35 -15.84
N ILE A 364 11.53 -2.96 -14.65
CA ILE A 364 10.71 -3.78 -13.74
C ILE A 364 9.44 -4.30 -14.43
N SER A 365 8.87 -3.54 -15.35
CA SER A 365 7.64 -3.88 -16.09
C SER A 365 7.90 -4.97 -17.13
N ILE A 366 9.04 -4.87 -17.83
CA ILE A 366 9.51 -5.89 -18.78
C ILE A 366 9.85 -7.17 -18.03
N ARG A 367 10.63 -7.08 -16.93
CA ARG A 367 10.95 -8.23 -16.09
C ARG A 367 9.71 -8.95 -15.56
N ARG A 368 8.67 -8.21 -15.14
CA ARG A 368 7.39 -8.81 -14.71
C ARG A 368 6.68 -9.58 -15.82
N ARG A 369 6.56 -9.01 -17.03
CA ARG A 369 5.92 -9.71 -18.16
C ARG A 369 6.76 -10.84 -18.73
N ALA A 370 8.08 -10.73 -18.71
CA ALA A 370 8.98 -11.83 -19.05
C ALA A 370 8.88 -12.97 -18.04
N LEU A 371 8.70 -12.67 -16.74
CA LEU A 371 8.47 -13.64 -15.68
C LEU A 371 7.10 -14.34 -15.81
N ASP A 372 6.01 -13.58 -15.97
CA ASP A 372 4.67 -14.11 -16.25
C ASP A 372 4.72 -15.10 -17.44
N LEU A 373 5.32 -14.65 -18.56
CA LEU A 373 5.45 -15.45 -19.78
C LEU A 373 6.34 -16.69 -19.58
N SER A 374 7.46 -16.57 -18.87
CA SER A 374 8.36 -17.69 -18.56
C SER A 374 7.65 -18.80 -17.78
N PHE A 375 6.76 -18.46 -16.83
CA PHE A 375 5.96 -19.46 -16.12
C PHE A 375 4.92 -20.12 -17.03
N THR A 376 4.24 -19.36 -17.91
CA THR A 376 3.28 -19.96 -18.86
C THR A 376 3.92 -20.88 -19.89
N LEU A 377 5.23 -20.72 -20.16
CA LEU A 377 6.01 -21.56 -21.08
C LEU A 377 6.53 -22.87 -20.48
N ILE A 378 6.28 -23.16 -19.19
CA ILE A 378 6.78 -24.37 -18.53
C ILE A 378 5.97 -25.60 -18.98
N ASN A 379 6.69 -26.54 -19.58
CA ASN A 379 6.25 -27.88 -19.95
C ASN A 379 7.18 -28.94 -19.30
N GLU A 380 6.70 -30.18 -19.21
CA GLU A 380 7.44 -31.35 -18.69
C GLU A 380 8.84 -31.52 -19.32
N SER A 381 9.00 -31.17 -20.61
CA SER A 381 10.27 -31.27 -21.34
C SER A 381 11.28 -30.15 -21.06
N ASN A 382 10.84 -28.99 -20.56
CA ASN A 382 11.69 -27.80 -20.40
C ASN A 382 11.84 -27.32 -18.94
N VAL A 383 11.01 -27.84 -18.02
CA VAL A 383 10.97 -27.48 -16.59
C VAL A 383 12.35 -27.46 -15.91
N ARG A 384 13.19 -28.48 -16.15
CA ARG A 384 14.54 -28.57 -15.55
C ARG A 384 15.48 -27.42 -15.95
N VAL A 385 15.25 -26.79 -17.10
CA VAL A 385 16.06 -25.67 -17.61
C VAL A 385 15.45 -24.34 -17.17
N LEU A 386 14.13 -24.15 -17.35
CA LEU A 386 13.46 -22.91 -16.98
C LEU A 386 13.53 -22.65 -15.47
N ILE A 387 13.28 -23.67 -14.63
CA ILE A 387 13.37 -23.52 -13.17
C ILE A 387 14.80 -23.21 -12.71
N ARG A 388 15.84 -23.66 -13.43
CA ARG A 388 17.24 -23.30 -13.13
C ARG A 388 17.50 -21.80 -13.36
N GLU A 389 17.09 -21.26 -14.50
CA GLU A 389 17.22 -19.82 -14.79
C GLU A 389 16.34 -18.98 -13.86
N LEU A 390 15.13 -19.45 -13.50
CA LEU A 390 14.24 -18.77 -12.56
C LEU A 390 14.80 -18.77 -11.12
N LEU A 391 15.49 -19.82 -10.68
CA LEU A 391 16.21 -19.84 -9.40
C LEU A 391 17.44 -18.93 -9.42
N ALA A 392 18.19 -18.88 -10.52
CA ALA A 392 19.29 -17.94 -10.69
C ALA A 392 18.81 -16.48 -10.72
N PHE A 393 17.62 -16.21 -11.28
CA PHE A 393 16.97 -14.91 -11.20
C PHE A 393 16.49 -14.59 -9.77
N LEU A 394 15.91 -15.56 -9.03
CA LEU A 394 15.41 -15.38 -7.66
C LEU A 394 16.49 -14.85 -6.69
N GLU A 395 17.74 -15.27 -6.90
CA GLU A 395 18.92 -14.88 -6.11
C GLU A 395 19.31 -13.40 -6.31
N VAL A 396 19.00 -12.82 -7.48
CA VAL A 396 19.31 -11.42 -7.84
C VAL A 396 18.07 -10.51 -7.85
N ALA A 397 16.86 -11.09 -7.82
CA ALA A 397 15.61 -10.38 -7.97
C ALA A 397 15.28 -9.42 -6.81
N ASP A 398 14.60 -8.31 -7.15
CA ASP A 398 14.04 -7.38 -6.18
C ASP A 398 12.97 -8.05 -5.31
N ASN A 399 12.82 -7.61 -4.06
CA ASN A 399 11.97 -8.27 -3.06
C ASN A 399 10.48 -8.31 -3.46
N GLU A 400 10.00 -7.41 -4.33
CA GLU A 400 8.62 -7.44 -4.85
C GLU A 400 8.32 -8.68 -5.72
N PHE A 401 9.33 -9.22 -6.42
CA PHE A 401 9.16 -10.40 -7.27
C PHE A 401 9.12 -11.70 -6.45
N LYS A 402 9.84 -11.76 -5.32
CA LYS A 402 10.08 -13.00 -4.56
C LYS A 402 8.79 -13.73 -4.15
N PRO A 403 7.75 -13.09 -3.58
CA PRO A 403 6.51 -13.78 -3.21
C PRO A 403 5.77 -14.43 -4.38
N THR A 404 5.80 -13.78 -5.55
CA THR A 404 5.16 -14.31 -6.77
C THR A 404 6.01 -15.42 -7.38
N MET A 405 7.34 -15.24 -7.41
CA MET A 405 8.27 -16.24 -7.91
C MET A 405 8.26 -17.53 -7.10
N THR A 406 8.35 -17.47 -5.78
CA THR A 406 8.35 -18.66 -4.92
C THR A 406 7.04 -19.45 -5.07
N SER A 407 5.90 -18.74 -5.12
CA SER A 407 4.59 -19.33 -5.36
C SER A 407 4.50 -20.03 -6.73
N GLN A 408 4.94 -19.39 -7.80
CA GLN A 408 4.85 -19.95 -9.17
C GLN A 408 5.89 -21.04 -9.43
N ILE A 409 7.09 -20.97 -8.85
CA ILE A 409 8.09 -22.05 -8.88
C ILE A 409 7.52 -23.29 -8.16
N GLY A 410 6.89 -23.11 -6.99
CA GLY A 410 6.22 -24.21 -6.28
C GLY A 410 5.10 -24.85 -7.11
N ILE A 411 4.21 -24.04 -7.68
CA ILE A 411 3.13 -24.51 -8.58
C ILE A 411 3.67 -25.29 -9.79
N ALA A 412 4.74 -24.78 -10.42
CA ALA A 412 5.37 -25.45 -11.56
C ALA A 412 6.05 -26.77 -11.16
N ALA A 413 6.67 -26.85 -9.99
CA ALA A 413 7.28 -28.06 -9.48
C ALA A 413 6.23 -29.11 -9.05
N ASP A 414 5.17 -28.72 -8.33
CA ASP A 414 4.05 -29.59 -7.93
C ASP A 414 3.32 -30.22 -9.13
N LYS A 415 3.35 -29.54 -10.29
CA LYS A 415 2.68 -29.97 -11.52
C LYS A 415 3.59 -30.74 -12.50
N PHE A 416 4.84 -30.32 -12.67
CA PHE A 416 5.72 -30.79 -13.75
C PHE A 416 7.03 -31.45 -13.26
N ALA A 417 7.20 -31.71 -11.96
CA ALA A 417 8.42 -32.36 -11.46
C ALA A 417 8.59 -33.79 -12.03
N PRO A 418 9.73 -34.10 -12.69
CA PRO A 418 9.97 -35.43 -13.25
C PRO A 418 10.33 -36.49 -12.19
N ASN A 419 10.90 -36.08 -11.05
CA ASN A 419 11.30 -36.97 -9.95
C ASN A 419 10.97 -36.29 -8.61
N LYS A 420 10.53 -37.06 -7.60
CA LYS A 420 10.22 -36.52 -6.26
C LYS A 420 11.44 -35.93 -5.54
N ARG A 421 12.64 -36.53 -5.68
CA ARG A 421 13.92 -35.96 -5.19
C ARG A 421 14.20 -34.57 -5.79
N TRP A 422 14.10 -34.44 -7.12
CA TRP A 422 14.26 -33.14 -7.79
C TRP A 422 13.23 -32.09 -7.35
N HIS A 423 11.98 -32.48 -7.07
CA HIS A 423 10.98 -31.58 -6.49
C HIS A 423 11.42 -31.07 -5.11
N PHE A 424 11.84 -31.99 -4.23
CA PHE A 424 12.36 -31.63 -2.91
C PHE A 424 13.57 -30.70 -3.00
N ASP A 425 14.58 -31.04 -3.81
CA ASP A 425 15.80 -30.24 -3.97
C ASP A 425 15.50 -28.82 -4.51
N THR A 426 14.55 -28.71 -5.44
CA THR A 426 14.06 -27.43 -5.99
C THR A 426 13.41 -26.58 -4.89
N MET A 427 12.48 -27.15 -4.13
CA MET A 427 11.77 -26.42 -3.07
C MET A 427 12.68 -26.06 -1.90
N LEU A 428 13.65 -26.91 -1.56
CA LEU A 428 14.69 -26.59 -0.59
C LEU A 428 15.53 -25.38 -1.03
N ARG A 429 15.94 -25.30 -2.31
CA ARG A 429 16.65 -24.11 -2.82
C ARG A 429 15.79 -22.84 -2.81
N VAL A 430 14.47 -22.95 -3.01
CA VAL A 430 13.54 -21.81 -2.85
C VAL A 430 13.51 -21.34 -1.38
N LEU A 431 13.36 -22.27 -0.44
CA LEU A 431 13.33 -21.97 1.00
C LEU A 431 14.63 -21.35 1.50
N SER A 432 15.80 -21.84 1.05
CA SER A 432 17.11 -21.27 1.42
C SER A 432 17.45 -19.94 0.73
N LEU A 433 16.76 -19.53 -0.34
CA LEU A 433 17.00 -18.24 -1.03
C LEU A 433 15.99 -17.15 -0.68
N ALA A 434 14.75 -17.52 -0.37
CA ALA A 434 13.64 -16.58 -0.26
C ALA A 434 12.60 -17.03 0.78
N GLY A 435 12.99 -17.78 1.81
CA GLY A 435 12.11 -18.32 2.84
C GLY A 435 11.18 -17.28 3.47
N ASN A 436 11.68 -16.07 3.73
CA ASN A 436 10.89 -14.96 4.30
C ASN A 436 9.81 -14.38 3.33
N TYR A 437 9.75 -14.89 2.09
CA TYR A 437 8.77 -14.52 1.07
C TYR A 437 7.95 -15.73 0.59
N VAL A 438 8.09 -16.91 1.20
CA VAL A 438 7.31 -18.10 0.86
C VAL A 438 5.95 -18.05 1.58
N LYS A 439 4.86 -18.30 0.84
CA LYS A 439 3.53 -18.39 1.43
C LYS A 439 3.36 -19.71 2.20
N GLU A 440 2.70 -19.67 3.35
CA GLU A 440 2.39 -20.82 4.21
C GLU A 440 1.80 -22.04 3.45
N GLN A 441 0.97 -21.79 2.43
CA GLN A 441 0.39 -22.84 1.58
C GLN A 441 1.45 -23.65 0.82
N ILE A 442 2.52 -23.00 0.34
CA ILE A 442 3.65 -23.62 -0.36
C ILE A 442 4.52 -24.41 0.62
N LEU A 443 4.77 -23.85 1.81
CA LEU A 443 5.43 -24.54 2.93
C LEU A 443 4.65 -25.80 3.33
N SER A 444 3.32 -25.71 3.44
CA SER A 444 2.43 -26.83 3.72
C SER A 444 2.46 -27.91 2.63
N SER A 445 2.60 -27.54 1.36
CA SER A 445 2.81 -28.51 0.25
C SER A 445 4.16 -29.22 0.38
N PHE A 446 5.23 -28.47 0.71
CA PHE A 446 6.57 -29.04 0.91
C PHE A 446 6.63 -30.00 2.10
N VAL A 447 6.01 -29.65 3.24
CA VAL A 447 5.84 -30.55 4.39
C VAL A 447 5.05 -31.80 4.00
N ARG A 448 3.95 -31.66 3.25
CA ARG A 448 3.16 -32.78 2.74
C ARG A 448 3.93 -33.67 1.76
N LEU A 449 4.80 -33.10 0.93
CA LEU A 449 5.67 -33.83 0.01
C LEU A 449 6.62 -34.77 0.79
N VAL A 450 7.27 -34.27 1.84
CA VAL A 450 8.14 -35.08 2.72
C VAL A 450 7.33 -36.14 3.48
N ALA A 451 6.17 -35.77 4.02
CA ALA A 451 5.28 -36.69 4.75
C ALA A 451 4.75 -37.84 3.87
N THR A 452 4.54 -37.61 2.57
CA THR A 452 4.01 -38.62 1.62
C THR A 452 5.10 -39.45 0.94
N THR A 453 6.39 -39.16 1.13
CA THR A 453 7.50 -39.87 0.47
C THR A 453 8.48 -40.50 1.47
N PRO A 454 8.14 -41.64 2.11
CA PRO A 454 8.94 -42.23 3.19
C PRO A 454 10.38 -42.56 2.78
N GLU A 455 10.60 -43.00 1.54
CA GLU A 455 11.93 -43.29 0.96
C GLU A 455 12.86 -42.07 0.95
N LEU A 456 12.31 -40.85 0.94
CA LEU A 456 13.07 -39.60 0.90
C LEU A 456 13.19 -38.91 2.27
N GLN A 457 12.50 -39.37 3.31
CA GLN A 457 12.45 -38.67 4.61
C GLN A 457 13.85 -38.52 5.24
N THR A 458 14.64 -39.58 5.30
CA THR A 458 16.02 -39.55 5.84
C THR A 458 16.92 -38.55 5.09
N TYR A 459 16.85 -38.53 3.75
CA TYR A 459 17.58 -37.59 2.90
C TYR A 459 17.11 -36.13 3.10
N ALA A 460 15.80 -35.94 3.15
CA ALA A 460 15.17 -34.64 3.32
C ALA A 460 15.56 -33.99 4.65
N VAL A 461 15.52 -34.77 5.74
CA VAL A 461 15.82 -34.28 7.10
C VAL A 461 17.32 -33.96 7.24
N GLN A 462 18.21 -34.79 6.66
CA GLN A 462 19.64 -34.47 6.60
C GLN A 462 19.92 -33.17 5.84
N LYS A 463 19.38 -33.00 4.62
CA LYS A 463 19.59 -31.75 3.86
C LYS A 463 18.93 -30.53 4.50
N LEU A 464 17.79 -30.68 5.17
CA LEU A 464 17.18 -29.60 5.96
C LEU A 464 18.06 -29.21 7.15
N TYR A 465 18.57 -30.17 7.93
CA TYR A 465 19.50 -29.90 9.04
C TYR A 465 20.77 -29.18 8.57
N ILE A 466 21.38 -29.64 7.47
CA ILE A 466 22.59 -29.02 6.91
C ILE A 466 22.33 -27.59 6.38
N ASN A 467 21.15 -27.30 5.84
CA ASN A 467 20.79 -25.93 5.41
C ASN A 467 20.49 -25.03 6.62
N LEU A 468 19.74 -25.50 7.60
CA LEU A 468 19.40 -24.76 8.82
C LEU A 468 20.65 -24.46 9.68
N LYS A 469 21.64 -25.35 9.68
CA LYS A 469 22.96 -25.13 10.32
C LYS A 469 23.85 -24.14 9.55
N LYS A 470 23.51 -23.80 8.29
CA LYS A 470 24.21 -22.80 7.46
C LYS A 470 23.55 -21.43 7.49
N ASP A 471 22.21 -21.37 7.50
CA ASP A 471 21.44 -20.12 7.56
C ASP A 471 20.18 -20.29 8.42
N ILE A 472 20.06 -19.46 9.46
CA ILE A 472 18.89 -19.38 10.37
C ILE A 472 18.03 -18.14 10.11
N THR A 473 18.36 -17.30 9.13
CA THR A 473 17.65 -16.05 8.82
C THR A 473 16.38 -16.25 7.98
N GLN A 474 16.16 -17.47 7.48
CA GLN A 474 15.00 -17.86 6.68
C GLN A 474 13.93 -18.55 7.54
N GLU A 475 12.81 -17.88 7.74
CA GLU A 475 11.69 -18.34 8.57
C GLU A 475 11.07 -19.63 8.04
N SER A 476 10.61 -19.68 6.77
CA SER A 476 9.99 -20.91 6.24
C SER A 476 10.95 -22.10 6.17
N LEU A 477 12.27 -21.88 6.05
CA LEU A 477 13.28 -22.94 6.18
C LEU A 477 13.35 -23.46 7.63
N THR A 478 13.31 -22.55 8.60
CA THR A 478 13.29 -22.86 10.03
C THR A 478 12.03 -23.63 10.43
N GLN A 479 10.85 -23.19 9.97
CA GLN A 479 9.57 -23.87 10.21
C GLN A 479 9.54 -25.28 9.56
N ALA A 480 9.98 -25.41 8.30
CA ALA A 480 10.10 -26.70 7.61
C ALA A 480 11.09 -27.64 8.33
N GLY A 481 12.26 -27.12 8.69
CA GLY A 481 13.30 -27.85 9.41
C GLY A 481 12.82 -28.33 10.78
N ALA A 482 12.21 -27.45 11.57
CA ALA A 482 11.66 -27.78 12.88
C ALA A 482 10.63 -28.92 12.81
N TRP A 483 9.66 -28.83 11.89
CA TRP A 483 8.65 -29.87 11.73
C TRP A 483 9.26 -31.22 11.29
N CYS A 484 10.10 -31.22 10.25
CA CYS A 484 10.72 -32.44 9.73
C CYS A 484 11.66 -33.11 10.73
N ILE A 485 12.47 -32.33 11.47
CA ILE A 485 13.35 -32.85 12.52
C ILE A 485 12.51 -33.39 13.69
N GLY A 486 11.42 -32.72 14.07
CA GLY A 486 10.54 -33.17 15.16
C GLY A 486 9.84 -34.52 14.89
N GLU A 487 9.39 -34.77 13.65
CA GLU A 487 8.80 -36.07 13.26
C GLU A 487 9.84 -37.18 13.06
N TYR A 488 10.95 -36.86 12.39
CA TYR A 488 11.86 -37.84 11.77
C TYR A 488 13.30 -37.83 12.32
N ALA A 489 13.52 -37.30 13.53
CA ALA A 489 14.84 -37.39 14.19
C ALA A 489 15.37 -38.84 14.31
N ASP A 490 14.47 -39.83 14.44
CA ASP A 490 14.85 -41.25 14.46
C ASP A 490 15.39 -41.75 13.11
N ALA A 491 15.17 -41.02 12.02
CA ALA A 491 15.82 -41.26 10.73
C ALA A 491 17.16 -40.51 10.63
N LEU A 492 17.20 -39.25 11.10
CA LEU A 492 18.40 -38.42 11.14
C LEU A 492 19.55 -39.07 11.93
N LEU A 493 19.24 -39.60 13.12
CA LEU A 493 20.21 -40.23 14.02
C LEU A 493 20.74 -41.59 13.53
N LYS A 494 20.01 -42.30 12.67
CA LYS A 494 20.43 -43.62 12.15
C LYS A 494 21.53 -43.52 11.10
N GLY A 495 21.61 -42.39 10.39
CA GLY A 495 22.50 -42.18 9.24
C GLY A 495 22.06 -42.98 8.01
N GLY A 496 21.78 -42.30 6.89
CA GLY A 496 21.56 -42.97 5.61
C GLY A 496 22.89 -43.21 4.88
N GLN A 497 23.02 -44.36 4.21
CA GLN A 497 24.04 -44.54 3.17
C GLN A 497 23.55 -43.88 1.88
N TYR A 498 24.36 -42.99 1.29
CA TYR A 498 24.01 -42.20 0.11
C TYR A 498 25.16 -42.11 -0.89
N GLU A 499 24.80 -41.89 -2.16
CA GLU A 499 25.73 -41.70 -3.28
C GLU A 499 26.46 -40.33 -3.26
N GLU A 500 25.96 -39.37 -2.45
CA GLU A 500 26.59 -38.06 -2.23
C GLU A 500 27.41 -38.11 -0.92
N GLU A 501 28.74 -38.27 -1.02
CA GLU A 501 29.65 -38.42 0.13
C GLU A 501 29.58 -37.26 1.14
N GLU A 502 29.21 -36.03 0.70
CA GLU A 502 29.02 -34.87 1.58
C GLU A 502 27.89 -35.03 2.63
N LEU A 503 26.96 -35.97 2.46
CA LEU A 503 25.80 -36.13 3.35
C LEU A 503 26.08 -36.99 4.59
N VAL A 504 27.21 -37.68 4.64
CA VAL A 504 27.53 -38.63 5.72
C VAL A 504 28.19 -37.92 6.91
N GLN A 505 27.43 -37.04 7.58
CA GLN A 505 27.77 -36.52 8.90
C GLN A 505 26.90 -37.19 9.97
N GLU A 506 27.55 -37.81 10.97
CA GLU A 506 26.88 -38.37 12.15
C GLU A 506 26.31 -37.25 13.03
N VAL A 507 25.04 -36.91 12.84
CA VAL A 507 24.35 -35.91 13.68
C VAL A 507 24.06 -36.52 15.05
N LYS A 508 24.55 -35.87 16.11
CA LYS A 508 24.36 -36.30 17.51
C LYS A 508 23.20 -35.54 18.15
N GLU A 509 22.48 -36.20 19.06
CA GLU A 509 21.28 -35.63 19.73
C GLU A 509 21.53 -34.22 20.31
N HIS A 510 22.71 -33.98 20.91
CA HIS A 510 23.06 -32.68 21.48
C HIS A 510 23.11 -31.54 20.44
N GLU A 511 23.65 -31.77 19.23
CA GLU A 511 23.77 -30.73 18.21
C GLU A 511 22.40 -30.22 17.74
N VAL A 512 21.39 -31.10 17.72
CA VAL A 512 20.02 -30.75 17.34
C VAL A 512 19.38 -29.86 18.42
N VAL A 513 19.61 -30.17 19.70
CA VAL A 513 19.16 -29.32 20.81
C VAL A 513 19.90 -27.99 20.83
N ASP A 514 21.21 -27.98 20.55
CA ASP A 514 22.01 -26.75 20.47
C ASP A 514 21.60 -25.89 19.26
N LEU A 515 21.25 -26.48 18.11
CA LEU A 515 20.73 -25.73 16.95
C LEU A 515 19.38 -25.07 17.27
N PHE A 516 18.43 -25.79 17.86
CA PHE A 516 17.16 -25.18 18.27
C PHE A 516 17.33 -24.15 19.39
N SER A 517 18.22 -24.38 20.35
CA SER A 517 18.58 -23.39 21.38
C SER A 517 19.22 -22.14 20.77
N LEU A 518 20.09 -22.28 19.76
CA LEU A 518 20.68 -21.15 19.04
C LEU A 518 19.61 -20.32 18.31
N ILE A 519 18.65 -20.98 17.65
CA ILE A 519 17.56 -20.31 16.93
C ILE A 519 16.65 -19.56 17.92
N LEU A 520 16.21 -20.21 18.99
CA LEU A 520 15.33 -19.61 20.03
C LEU A 520 15.96 -18.41 20.74
N ASN A 521 17.29 -18.40 20.89
CA ASN A 521 18.03 -17.26 21.47
C ASN A 521 18.43 -16.20 20.43
N SER A 522 18.04 -16.36 19.15
CA SER A 522 18.38 -15.42 18.08
C SER A 522 17.28 -14.36 17.88
N ALA A 523 17.66 -13.18 17.37
CA ALA A 523 16.71 -12.14 16.96
C ALA A 523 15.87 -12.50 15.71
N TYR A 524 16.05 -13.69 15.14
CA TYR A 524 15.28 -14.22 14.01
C TYR A 524 14.16 -15.18 14.45
N ALA A 525 14.03 -15.47 15.76
CA ALA A 525 12.96 -16.27 16.31
C ALA A 525 11.62 -15.52 16.27
N THR A 526 10.86 -15.69 15.18
CA THR A 526 9.46 -15.27 15.12
C THR A 526 8.60 -16.09 16.09
N GLN A 527 7.40 -15.58 16.42
CA GLN A 527 6.41 -16.33 17.20
C GLN A 527 6.13 -17.70 16.57
N VAL A 528 5.80 -17.75 15.28
CA VAL A 528 5.47 -19.00 14.58
C VAL A 528 6.67 -19.95 14.52
N SER A 529 7.90 -19.44 14.33
CA SER A 529 9.11 -20.28 14.41
C SER A 529 9.30 -20.88 15.80
N THR A 530 9.08 -20.08 16.85
CA THR A 530 9.18 -20.51 18.26
C THR A 530 8.13 -21.57 18.58
N GLU A 531 6.88 -21.36 18.18
CA GLU A 531 5.77 -22.31 18.25
C GLU A 531 6.09 -23.68 17.61
N TYR A 532 6.67 -23.67 16.40
CA TYR A 532 7.09 -24.87 15.69
C TYR A 532 8.25 -25.57 16.40
N ILE A 533 9.25 -24.82 16.88
CA ILE A 533 10.42 -25.37 17.58
C ILE A 533 10.03 -25.95 18.95
N VAL A 534 9.18 -25.28 19.73
CA VAL A 534 8.63 -25.79 21.00
C VAL A 534 7.90 -27.12 20.80
N THR A 535 7.12 -27.23 19.72
CA THR A 535 6.43 -28.48 19.33
C THR A 535 7.41 -29.57 18.88
N ALA A 536 8.44 -29.22 18.09
CA ALA A 536 9.48 -30.14 17.66
C ALA A 536 10.31 -30.67 18.84
N LEU A 537 10.77 -29.78 19.72
CA LEU A 537 11.49 -30.11 20.96
C LEU A 537 10.71 -31.10 21.81
N MET A 538 9.39 -30.91 21.98
CA MET A 538 8.58 -31.86 22.75
C MET A 538 8.51 -33.24 22.09
N LYS A 539 8.34 -33.33 20.77
CA LYS A 539 8.40 -34.60 20.01
C LYS A 539 9.76 -35.29 20.17
N LEU A 540 10.86 -34.55 20.09
CA LEU A 540 12.22 -35.08 20.28
C LEU A 540 12.39 -35.79 21.63
N THR A 541 11.69 -35.36 22.69
CA THR A 541 11.76 -36.03 24.01
C THR A 541 11.21 -37.47 24.05
N THR A 542 10.61 -37.94 22.95
CA THR A 542 10.18 -39.34 22.74
C THR A 542 10.98 -40.08 21.66
N ARG A 543 11.81 -39.36 20.89
CA ARG A 543 12.66 -39.92 19.82
C ARG A 543 14.13 -40.07 20.25
N PHE A 544 14.59 -39.22 21.16
CA PHE A 544 15.94 -39.24 21.74
C PHE A 544 16.08 -40.26 22.88
N SER A 545 17.30 -40.77 23.04
CA SER A 545 17.66 -41.75 24.07
C SER A 545 18.53 -41.19 25.19
N ASP A 546 19.21 -40.05 25.00
CA ASP A 546 20.03 -39.44 26.05
C ASP A 546 19.17 -38.68 27.09
N PRO A 547 19.13 -39.11 28.37
CA PRO A 547 18.40 -38.39 29.42
C PRO A 547 18.96 -36.98 29.67
N ALA A 548 20.24 -36.70 29.36
CA ALA A 548 20.80 -35.37 29.52
C ALA A 548 20.24 -34.38 28.48
N GLN A 549 20.01 -34.82 27.23
CA GLN A 549 19.32 -33.98 26.24
C GLN A 549 17.84 -33.77 26.59
N ILE A 550 17.14 -34.79 27.10
CA ILE A 550 15.73 -34.66 27.51
C ILE A 550 15.58 -33.63 28.64
N GLU A 551 16.47 -33.64 29.63
CA GLU A 551 16.48 -32.66 30.72
C GLU A 551 16.92 -31.25 30.25
N LYS A 552 17.83 -31.15 29.25
CA LYS A 552 18.17 -29.88 28.60
C LYS A 552 16.96 -29.28 27.86
N ILE A 553 16.20 -30.10 27.12
CA ILE A 553 14.94 -29.71 26.47
C ILE A 553 13.92 -29.23 27.51
N ARG A 554 13.79 -29.95 28.64
CA ARG A 554 12.87 -29.57 29.73
C ARG A 554 13.14 -28.16 30.26
N ARG A 555 14.41 -27.77 30.42
CA ARG A 555 14.81 -26.43 30.89
C ARG A 555 14.54 -25.34 29.86
N ILE A 556 14.76 -25.63 28.57
CA ILE A 556 14.41 -24.71 27.47
C ILE A 556 12.90 -24.44 27.50
N LEU A 557 12.07 -25.48 27.63
CA LEU A 557 10.62 -25.33 27.75
C LEU A 557 10.24 -24.53 29.00
N GLN A 558 10.78 -24.85 30.18
CA GLN A 558 10.51 -24.11 31.44
C GLN A 558 10.84 -22.61 31.33
N TYR A 559 11.89 -22.22 30.60
CA TYR A 559 12.23 -20.81 30.37
C TYR A 559 11.13 -20.05 29.61
N HIS A 560 10.48 -20.70 28.63
CA HIS A 560 9.37 -20.10 27.88
C HIS A 560 8.01 -20.16 28.59
N GLN A 561 7.94 -20.72 29.82
CA GLN A 561 6.67 -20.83 30.56
C GLN A 561 6.09 -19.46 30.97
N THR A 562 6.96 -18.46 31.14
CA THR A 562 6.58 -17.05 31.37
C THR A 562 6.68 -16.20 30.10
N SER A 563 6.43 -16.79 28.92
CA SER A 563 6.25 -16.03 27.68
C SER A 563 5.08 -15.04 27.81
N LEU A 564 5.17 -13.90 27.12
CA LEU A 564 4.06 -12.96 26.96
C LEU A 564 3.08 -13.38 25.86
N ASP A 565 3.51 -14.23 24.94
CA ASP A 565 2.63 -14.84 23.95
C ASP A 565 1.85 -16.03 24.56
N ILE A 566 0.54 -15.98 24.37
CA ILE A 566 -0.44 -16.93 24.92
C ILE A 566 -0.24 -18.32 24.30
N GLU A 567 0.04 -18.42 23.00
CA GLU A 567 0.12 -19.71 22.32
C GLU A 567 1.40 -20.48 22.70
N ILE A 568 2.55 -19.80 22.72
CA ILE A 568 3.80 -20.34 23.27
C ILE A 568 3.62 -20.71 24.75
N GLN A 569 3.03 -19.84 25.57
CA GLN A 569 2.81 -20.13 26.99
C GLN A 569 1.92 -21.36 27.19
N GLN A 570 0.79 -21.45 26.48
CA GLN A 570 -0.16 -22.56 26.59
C GLN A 570 0.51 -23.89 26.22
N ARG A 571 1.16 -23.97 25.05
CA ARG A 571 1.87 -25.18 24.62
C ARG A 571 2.96 -25.58 25.62
N VAL A 572 3.73 -24.63 26.12
CA VAL A 572 4.79 -24.90 27.11
C VAL A 572 4.23 -25.43 28.44
N VAL A 573 3.14 -24.86 28.94
CA VAL A 573 2.47 -25.32 30.17
C VAL A 573 1.89 -26.72 29.99
N GLU A 574 1.21 -26.98 28.87
CA GLU A 574 0.68 -28.31 28.53
C GLU A 574 1.79 -29.36 28.40
N TYR A 575 2.87 -29.06 27.66
CA TYR A 575 4.02 -29.95 27.51
C TYR A 575 4.74 -30.16 28.84
N GLY A 576 4.88 -29.11 29.67
CA GLY A 576 5.39 -29.16 31.04
C GLY A 576 4.61 -30.14 31.92
N ASN A 577 3.28 -30.10 31.84
CA ASN A 577 2.40 -31.04 32.52
C ASN A 577 2.54 -32.47 31.96
N LEU A 578 2.64 -32.62 30.63
CA LEU A 578 2.76 -33.92 29.95
C LEU A 578 4.05 -34.69 30.29
N PHE A 579 5.13 -34.01 30.69
CA PHE A 579 6.32 -34.69 31.28
C PHE A 579 6.00 -35.48 32.56
N SER A 580 4.89 -35.20 33.25
CA SER A 580 4.46 -35.95 34.44
C SER A 580 3.82 -37.31 34.10
N PHE A 581 3.49 -37.54 32.83
CA PHE A 581 2.72 -38.71 32.37
C PHE A 581 3.42 -39.44 31.21
N ASP A 582 4.62 -39.99 31.43
CA ASP A 582 5.47 -40.53 30.35
C ASP A 582 4.80 -41.58 29.45
N GLN A 583 3.95 -42.45 29.99
CA GLN A 583 3.21 -43.43 29.18
C GLN A 583 2.22 -42.75 28.21
N VAL A 584 1.54 -41.69 28.65
CA VAL A 584 0.63 -40.88 27.82
C VAL A 584 1.44 -40.05 26.82
N ARG A 585 2.56 -39.44 27.26
CA ARG A 585 3.47 -38.65 26.42
C ARG A 585 3.90 -39.39 25.16
N ARG A 586 4.26 -40.68 25.28
CA ARG A 586 4.67 -41.50 24.13
C ARG A 586 3.51 -41.76 23.16
N GLY A 587 2.32 -42.10 23.66
CA GLY A 587 1.15 -42.36 22.82
C GLY A 587 0.57 -41.12 22.14
N VAL A 588 0.66 -39.94 22.77
CA VAL A 588 0.20 -38.66 22.20
C VAL A 588 1.17 -38.10 21.16
N LEU A 589 2.47 -38.40 21.28
CA LEU A 589 3.54 -37.92 20.39
C LEU A 589 4.00 -38.99 19.38
N GLU A 590 3.12 -39.94 19.04
CA GLU A 590 3.36 -40.87 17.93
C GLU A 590 3.44 -40.13 16.58
N LYS A 591 4.01 -40.75 15.54
CA LYS A 591 4.17 -40.08 14.23
C LYS A 591 2.81 -39.69 13.62
N MET A 592 2.72 -38.45 13.13
CA MET A 592 1.47 -37.92 12.57
C MET A 592 1.00 -38.73 11.35
N PRO A 593 -0.32 -39.03 11.22
CA PRO A 593 -0.85 -39.76 10.07
C PRO A 593 -0.70 -38.93 8.79
N ILE A 594 -0.41 -39.62 7.68
CA ILE A 594 -0.17 -38.97 6.37
C ILE A 594 -1.44 -38.18 5.95
N PRO A 595 -1.33 -36.87 5.64
CA PRO A 595 -2.48 -36.07 5.24
C PRO A 595 -3.17 -36.63 3.98
N GLN A 596 -4.49 -36.83 4.05
CA GLN A 596 -5.27 -37.31 2.91
C GLN A 596 -5.18 -36.32 1.72
N ILE A 597 -4.84 -36.84 0.54
CA ILE A 597 -4.77 -36.04 -0.68
C ILE A 597 -6.19 -35.82 -1.23
N LYS A 598 -6.93 -34.88 -0.63
CA LYS A 598 -8.08 -34.27 -1.32
C LYS A 598 -7.54 -33.45 -2.48
N GLU A 599 -8.06 -33.62 -3.70
CA GLU A 599 -7.59 -32.82 -4.85
C GLU A 599 -7.82 -31.32 -4.64
N GLU A 600 -8.92 -30.97 -3.96
CA GLU A 600 -9.28 -29.66 -3.42
C GLU A 600 -8.20 -29.03 -2.51
N SER A 601 -7.32 -29.85 -1.93
CA SER A 601 -6.31 -29.44 -0.94
C SER A 601 -4.89 -29.26 -1.52
N ARG A 602 -4.72 -29.39 -2.85
CA ARG A 602 -3.55 -28.81 -3.53
C ARG A 602 -3.52 -27.29 -3.29
N VAL A 603 -2.36 -26.64 -3.46
CA VAL A 603 -2.15 -25.18 -3.24
C VAL A 603 -2.96 -24.27 -4.19
N LEU A 604 -3.90 -24.85 -4.94
CA LEU A 604 -4.61 -24.25 -6.06
C LEU A 604 -6.08 -24.58 -5.91
N GLY A 605 -6.92 -23.57 -5.67
CA GLY A 605 -8.34 -23.69 -6.01
C GLY A 605 -8.47 -24.05 -7.49
N GLN A 606 -9.39 -24.98 -7.80
CA GLN A 606 -9.57 -25.68 -9.09
C GLN A 606 -8.43 -25.44 -10.10
N ALA A 607 -7.45 -26.35 -10.12
CA ALA A 607 -6.48 -26.41 -11.22
C ALA A 607 -7.25 -26.28 -12.54
N PRO A 608 -6.99 -25.23 -13.35
CA PRO A 608 -7.99 -24.68 -14.25
C PRO A 608 -8.49 -25.80 -15.15
N THR A 609 -9.75 -26.20 -14.92
CA THR A 609 -10.43 -27.15 -15.80
C THR A 609 -10.17 -26.63 -17.19
N LYS A 610 -9.61 -27.45 -18.08
CA LYS A 610 -9.46 -27.06 -19.48
C LYS A 610 -10.82 -26.49 -19.86
N LYS A 611 -10.88 -25.17 -20.15
CA LYS A 611 -11.99 -24.63 -20.91
C LYS A 611 -11.86 -25.40 -22.23
N LYS A 612 -12.57 -26.54 -22.33
CA LYS A 612 -12.97 -27.10 -23.61
C LYS A 612 -13.47 -25.87 -24.34
N ALA A 613 -12.83 -25.51 -25.44
CA ALA A 613 -13.35 -24.46 -26.29
C ALA A 613 -14.79 -24.90 -26.57
N ALA A 614 -15.74 -24.18 -25.96
CA ALA A 614 -17.13 -24.57 -26.04
C ALA A 614 -17.51 -24.24 -27.46
N ASN A 615 -17.55 -25.26 -28.32
CA ASN A 615 -17.91 -25.09 -29.73
C ASN A 615 -19.22 -24.30 -29.76
N ARG A 616 -19.14 -23.01 -30.13
CA ARG A 616 -20.32 -22.19 -30.41
C ARG A 616 -21.14 -22.98 -31.44
N LYS A 617 -22.45 -23.07 -31.21
CA LYS A 617 -23.45 -23.86 -31.97
C LYS A 617 -23.61 -25.33 -31.52
N SER A 618 -24.36 -25.53 -30.44
CA SER A 618 -25.48 -26.48 -30.47
C SER A 618 -26.71 -25.81 -29.85
N ARG A 619 -27.91 -26.08 -30.38
CA ARG A 619 -29.14 -25.32 -30.04
C ARG A 619 -29.63 -25.63 -28.62
N VAL A 620 -30.03 -24.59 -27.89
CA VAL A 620 -30.90 -24.76 -26.71
C VAL A 620 -32.29 -25.18 -27.19
N ILE A 621 -32.79 -26.29 -26.65
CA ILE A 621 -34.21 -26.64 -26.66
C ILE A 621 -34.69 -26.48 -25.21
N LYS A 622 -35.87 -25.89 -25.00
CA LYS A 622 -36.39 -25.60 -23.65
C LYS A 622 -36.60 -26.90 -22.86
N PRO A 623 -36.27 -26.94 -21.56
CA PRO A 623 -36.56 -28.10 -20.72
C PRO A 623 -38.06 -28.23 -20.46
N THR A 624 -38.53 -29.47 -20.31
CA THR A 624 -39.88 -29.83 -19.87
C THR A 624 -39.76 -30.70 -18.62
N GLU A 625 -40.72 -30.62 -17.70
CA GLU A 625 -40.65 -31.23 -16.36
C GLU A 625 -40.79 -32.77 -16.41
N GLN A 626 -39.68 -33.53 -16.41
CA GLN A 626 -39.74 -35.00 -16.35
C GLN A 626 -38.56 -35.72 -15.63
N ASP A 627 -37.38 -35.12 -15.49
CA ASP A 627 -36.13 -35.80 -15.05
C ASP A 627 -35.87 -35.82 -13.52
N LEU A 628 -36.91 -35.69 -12.69
CA LEU A 628 -36.78 -35.47 -11.24
C LEU A 628 -36.82 -36.76 -10.37
N LEU A 629 -36.43 -37.93 -10.91
CA LEU A 629 -36.78 -39.23 -10.30
C LEU A 629 -35.68 -40.32 -10.16
N ASP A 630 -34.47 -40.15 -10.69
CA ASP A 630 -33.40 -41.17 -10.65
C ASP A 630 -32.23 -40.82 -9.69
N ILE A 631 -32.53 -40.54 -8.42
CA ILE A 631 -31.53 -40.48 -7.34
C ILE A 631 -32.00 -41.32 -6.15
N MET A 632 -31.83 -42.65 -6.20
CA MET A 632 -31.80 -43.56 -5.03
C MET A 632 -31.46 -45.03 -5.42
N ASP A 633 -30.17 -45.40 -5.49
CA ASP A 633 -29.67 -46.67 -4.91
C ASP A 633 -28.12 -46.81 -4.92
N ALA A 634 -27.58 -47.83 -4.21
CA ALA A 634 -26.17 -48.24 -4.15
C ALA A 634 -26.08 -49.75 -3.73
N PRO A 635 -24.92 -50.41 -3.42
CA PRO A 635 -23.50 -50.03 -3.53
C PRO A 635 -22.52 -51.16 -4.03
N ALA A 636 -21.21 -50.83 -4.03
CA ALA A 636 -20.05 -51.68 -3.62
C ALA A 636 -19.31 -52.70 -4.55
N ALA A 637 -18.01 -52.83 -4.22
CA ALA A 637 -17.06 -53.97 -4.36
C ALA A 637 -16.09 -54.09 -5.57
N SER A 638 -14.80 -54.28 -5.23
CA SER A 638 -13.62 -54.66 -6.06
C SER A 638 -13.32 -56.18 -5.92
N PRO A 639 -12.39 -56.86 -6.66
CA PRO A 639 -10.93 -56.54 -6.67
C PRO A 639 -10.03 -57.01 -7.87
N ALA A 640 -8.72 -56.75 -7.74
CA ALA A 640 -7.55 -57.50 -8.29
C ALA A 640 -7.04 -57.30 -9.75
N ALA A 641 -5.75 -57.64 -9.94
CA ALA A 641 -4.90 -57.56 -11.16
C ALA A 641 -4.12 -58.92 -11.31
N PRO A 642 -3.05 -59.17 -12.15
CA PRO A 642 -2.04 -58.25 -12.75
C PRO A 642 -1.51 -58.62 -14.18
N SER A 643 -0.39 -57.98 -14.61
CA SER A 643 0.58 -58.38 -15.68
C SER A 643 0.16 -58.19 -17.18
N THR A 644 1.03 -57.92 -18.18
CA THR A 644 2.50 -57.65 -18.23
C THR A 644 2.95 -56.81 -19.46
N THR A 645 4.09 -56.13 -19.33
CA THR A 645 5.07 -55.59 -20.32
C THR A 645 4.88 -55.73 -21.85
N ASN A 646 5.03 -54.61 -22.57
CA ASN A 646 6.10 -54.29 -23.55
C ASN A 646 5.94 -52.79 -23.93
N THR A 647 6.88 -51.83 -23.92
CA THR A 647 8.30 -51.72 -24.34
C THR A 647 8.57 -51.89 -25.83
N ASP A 648 8.69 -50.72 -26.47
CA ASP A 648 9.47 -50.34 -27.66
C ASP A 648 9.05 -50.86 -29.05
N LEU A 649 8.96 -49.91 -29.98
CA LEU A 649 8.85 -50.11 -31.41
C LEU A 649 9.40 -48.90 -32.20
N LEU A 650 10.55 -48.36 -31.78
CA LEU A 650 11.39 -47.41 -32.55
C LEU A 650 12.01 -48.02 -33.83
N ALA A 651 11.27 -48.88 -34.54
CA ALA A 651 11.83 -49.80 -35.54
C ALA A 651 11.03 -49.96 -36.86
N ASP A 652 9.88 -49.32 -37.04
CA ASP A 652 9.04 -49.48 -38.27
C ASP A 652 9.10 -48.29 -39.25
N ILE A 653 10.08 -47.38 -39.08
CA ILE A 653 10.48 -46.41 -40.11
C ILE A 653 12.01 -46.50 -40.32
N LEU A 654 12.52 -47.72 -40.56
CA LEU A 654 13.82 -47.94 -41.20
C LEU A 654 14.02 -49.37 -41.71
N GLY A 655 13.51 -49.66 -42.93
CA GLY A 655 13.84 -50.89 -43.67
C GLY A 655 13.25 -50.91 -45.09
N GLY A 656 14.01 -51.18 -46.16
CA GLY A 656 15.48 -51.22 -46.24
C GLY A 656 16.01 -51.90 -47.51
N THR A 657 16.75 -51.17 -48.35
CA THR A 657 17.61 -51.63 -49.47
C THR A 657 18.71 -50.57 -49.71
N SER A 658 19.95 -50.86 -50.13
CA SER A 658 20.70 -52.10 -50.33
C SER A 658 22.22 -51.81 -50.36
N SER A 659 23.07 -52.79 -50.06
CA SER A 659 24.55 -52.73 -50.13
C SER A 659 25.12 -53.07 -51.54
N PRO A 660 26.45 -52.97 -51.87
CA PRO A 660 27.61 -52.54 -51.07
C PRO A 660 28.48 -51.39 -51.73
N PRO A 661 29.79 -51.48 -52.09
CA PRO A 661 30.86 -50.55 -51.62
C PRO A 661 31.66 -49.89 -52.81
N PRO A 662 32.96 -49.44 -52.73
CA PRO A 662 33.92 -49.23 -51.61
C PRO A 662 34.78 -47.92 -51.64
N SER A 663 35.65 -47.74 -50.62
CA SER A 663 36.98 -47.07 -50.66
C SER A 663 37.07 -45.52 -50.82
N ALA A 664 38.10 -44.78 -50.36
CA ALA A 664 39.29 -45.09 -49.53
C ALA A 664 39.93 -43.82 -48.90
N SER A 665 40.79 -44.00 -47.87
CA SER A 665 41.89 -43.12 -47.37
C SER A 665 41.61 -41.64 -47.01
N SER A 666 42.05 -41.09 -45.88
CA SER A 666 43.43 -41.14 -45.34
C SER A 666 43.54 -40.64 -43.87
N PRO A 667 44.60 -41.01 -43.11
CA PRO A 667 44.92 -40.49 -41.76
C PRO A 667 46.28 -39.72 -41.70
N PRO A 668 47.02 -39.69 -40.57
CA PRO A 668 47.14 -38.64 -39.53
C PRO A 668 48.49 -37.85 -39.68
N PRO A 669 49.17 -37.23 -38.66
CA PRO A 669 48.89 -37.00 -37.23
C PRO A 669 49.18 -35.54 -36.75
N GLN A 670 49.59 -35.37 -35.49
CA GLN A 670 49.94 -34.12 -34.80
C GLN A 670 51.17 -33.41 -35.43
N GLN A 671 51.18 -32.06 -35.43
CA GLN A 671 52.13 -31.24 -34.64
C GLN A 671 51.89 -29.73 -34.81
N SER A 672 52.42 -28.95 -33.86
CA SER A 672 52.50 -27.50 -33.91
C SER A 672 53.71 -27.03 -34.73
N ASN A 673 53.59 -25.94 -35.48
CA ASN A 673 54.72 -25.03 -35.68
C ASN A 673 54.27 -23.58 -35.93
N VAL A 674 55.15 -22.66 -35.56
CA VAL A 674 54.98 -21.19 -35.66
C VAL A 674 55.83 -20.67 -36.83
N SER A 675 55.73 -19.38 -37.13
CA SER A 675 56.61 -18.58 -38.01
C SER A 675 56.23 -18.55 -39.50
N ASN A 676 56.46 -17.45 -40.23
CA ASN A 676 56.64 -16.05 -39.79
C ASN A 676 56.34 -15.12 -40.97
N ILE A 677 55.81 -13.92 -40.68
CA ILE A 677 56.29 -12.73 -41.39
C ILE A 677 56.53 -11.61 -40.37
N MET A 678 57.69 -10.99 -40.54
CA MET A 678 58.40 -10.03 -39.68
C MET A 678 57.52 -8.99 -38.98
N ASP A 679 57.75 -8.60 -37.72
CA ASP A 679 59.03 -8.30 -37.02
C ASP A 679 59.80 -7.09 -37.61
N LEU A 680 59.36 -5.88 -37.26
CA LEU A 680 60.23 -4.70 -37.29
C LEU A 680 59.72 -3.65 -36.28
N PHE A 681 60.53 -3.36 -35.24
CA PHE A 681 60.26 -2.46 -34.11
C PHE A 681 59.10 -2.94 -33.18
N GLY A 682 59.29 -3.38 -31.93
CA GLY A 682 60.44 -3.30 -31.01
C GLY A 682 60.33 -2.09 -30.06
N SER A 683 60.54 -2.18 -28.74
CA SER A 683 60.93 -3.32 -27.87
C SER A 683 60.49 -3.09 -26.40
N ALA A 684 60.56 -4.11 -25.54
CA ALA A 684 60.18 -4.09 -24.10
C ALA A 684 61.39 -3.70 -23.18
N PRO A 685 61.32 -3.64 -21.81
CA PRO A 685 60.73 -4.65 -20.90
C PRO A 685 60.00 -4.16 -19.60
N VAL A 686 59.39 -5.11 -18.89
CA VAL A 686 58.89 -5.08 -17.48
C VAL A 686 60.01 -5.56 -16.52
N PRO A 687 60.00 -5.38 -15.16
CA PRO A 687 59.05 -6.08 -14.25
C PRO A 687 58.77 -5.50 -12.81
N SER A 688 57.82 -6.12 -12.09
CA SER A 688 57.72 -6.22 -10.60
C SER A 688 57.47 -4.92 -9.77
N THR A 689 57.06 -4.90 -8.48
CA THR A 689 56.93 -5.90 -7.37
C THR A 689 55.58 -5.72 -6.60
N ALA A 690 55.39 -6.34 -5.44
CA ALA A 690 54.17 -6.30 -4.60
C ALA A 690 54.33 -5.59 -3.23
N SER A 691 53.20 -5.32 -2.56
CA SER A 691 52.90 -5.13 -1.12
C SER A 691 54.05 -4.92 -0.10
N PRO A 692 53.94 -4.02 0.91
CA PRO A 692 53.00 -4.24 2.04
C PRO A 692 52.45 -2.95 2.73
N ALA A 693 52.23 -3.00 4.06
CA ALA A 693 51.44 -2.08 4.91
C ALA A 693 52.33 -1.22 5.89
N PRO A 694 51.80 -0.48 6.90
CA PRO A 694 52.48 0.67 7.53
C PRO A 694 53.38 0.35 8.74
N PRO A 695 54.16 1.37 9.21
CA PRO A 695 54.46 1.52 10.65
C PRO A 695 54.38 2.98 11.16
N SER A 696 54.69 3.18 12.45
CA SER A 696 54.55 4.42 13.24
C SER A 696 55.83 4.82 14.01
N SER A 697 55.75 5.85 14.89
CA SER A 697 56.77 6.33 15.87
C SER A 697 57.86 7.30 15.33
N ASN A 698 58.51 8.20 16.10
CA ASN A 698 58.38 8.57 17.53
C ASN A 698 59.09 9.93 17.84
N LEU A 699 58.66 10.65 18.91
CA LEU A 699 59.46 11.59 19.78
C LEU A 699 60.10 12.87 19.13
N ASP A 700 60.34 14.04 19.77
CA ASP A 700 60.14 14.67 21.12
C ASP A 700 60.16 16.24 20.93
N LEU A 701 60.37 17.27 21.80
CA LEU A 701 60.66 17.54 23.24
C LEU A 701 60.33 19.05 23.56
N MET A 702 60.60 19.55 24.78
CA MET A 702 60.74 20.98 25.22
C MET A 702 59.45 21.87 25.27
N SER A 703 58.57 21.89 26.29
CA SER A 703 58.74 22.14 27.75
C SER A 703 59.43 23.48 28.15
N PRO A 704 59.20 24.10 29.36
CA PRO A 704 58.05 24.01 30.31
C PRO A 704 57.74 25.28 31.21
N VAL A 705 56.71 25.22 32.11
CA VAL A 705 56.42 26.05 33.36
C VAL A 705 56.20 27.60 33.18
N SER A 706 55.61 28.46 34.07
CA SER A 706 55.14 28.40 35.49
C SER A 706 54.01 29.39 35.91
N SER A 707 53.31 29.03 37.01
CA SER A 707 52.83 29.88 38.15
C SER A 707 51.67 30.91 38.03
N ALA A 708 50.99 31.12 39.16
CA ALA A 708 49.79 31.96 39.40
C ALA A 708 50.14 33.44 39.82
N PRO A 709 49.21 34.38 40.16
CA PRO A 709 48.11 34.24 41.14
C PRO A 709 46.74 34.91 40.76
N GLN A 710 45.79 34.88 41.71
CA GLN A 710 44.46 35.53 41.65
C GLN A 710 44.51 37.06 41.84
N PRO A 711 43.47 37.78 41.37
CA PRO A 711 42.90 38.94 42.09
C PRO A 711 41.52 38.63 42.70
N GLN A 712 41.15 39.34 43.78
CA GLN A 712 39.88 39.16 44.49
C GLN A 712 38.69 39.91 43.89
N ALA A 713 37.50 39.56 44.37
CA ALA A 713 36.19 39.99 43.89
C ALA A 713 35.94 41.52 43.87
N SER A 714 35.08 41.92 42.92
CA SER A 714 34.20 43.09 43.05
C SER A 714 32.74 42.63 42.93
N GLN A 715 31.84 43.21 43.74
CA GLN A 715 30.45 42.75 43.83
C GLN A 715 29.58 43.32 42.69
N ALA A 716 28.71 42.50 42.13
CA ALA A 716 27.77 42.83 41.05
C ALA A 716 26.41 42.12 41.28
N PRO A 717 25.30 42.58 40.67
CA PRO A 717 23.98 42.51 41.31
C PRO A 717 23.35 41.12 41.49
N ALA A 718 22.40 41.02 42.42
CA ALA A 718 21.56 39.84 42.60
C ALA A 718 20.85 39.45 41.29
N GLY A 719 20.92 38.18 40.92
CA GLY A 719 20.28 37.64 39.72
C GLY A 719 18.78 37.39 39.92
N ILE A 720 18.02 37.40 38.83
CA ILE A 720 16.58 37.10 38.82
C ILE A 720 16.41 35.58 39.00
N PRO A 721 15.77 35.07 40.07
CA PRO A 721 15.48 33.65 40.20
C PRO A 721 14.46 33.21 39.15
N CYS A 722 14.71 32.08 38.49
CA CYS A 722 13.84 31.54 37.44
C CYS A 722 13.42 30.07 37.66
N TYR A 723 14.12 29.35 38.54
CA TYR A 723 13.81 27.98 38.92
C TYR A 723 14.34 27.72 40.34
N ASN A 724 13.55 27.05 41.18
CA ASN A 724 13.93 26.70 42.55
C ASN A 724 13.12 25.47 42.99
N ALA A 725 13.63 24.28 42.67
CA ALA A 725 12.99 23.00 42.98
C ALA A 725 14.03 21.86 43.01
N ASN A 726 13.75 20.79 43.76
CA ASN A 726 14.62 19.62 43.94
C ASN A 726 16.08 20.00 44.21
N ASP A 727 16.27 20.87 45.21
CA ASP A 727 17.54 21.45 45.64
C ASP A 727 18.33 22.26 44.60
N LEU A 728 17.86 22.41 43.36
CA LEU A 728 18.49 23.23 42.33
C LEU A 728 17.85 24.63 42.25
N ASN A 729 18.64 25.65 42.57
CA ASN A 729 18.27 27.06 42.40
C ASN A 729 18.99 27.65 41.17
N VAL A 730 18.24 28.27 40.25
CA VAL A 730 18.78 28.90 39.03
C VAL A 730 18.40 30.37 38.99
N THR A 731 19.41 31.24 38.88
CA THR A 731 19.28 32.70 38.80
C THR A 731 19.89 33.24 37.51
N PHE A 732 19.36 34.35 36.99
CA PHE A 732 19.82 34.98 35.75
C PHE A 732 20.32 36.41 36.01
N GLN A 733 21.58 36.69 35.68
CA GLN A 733 22.12 38.04 35.57
C GLN A 733 22.07 38.48 34.10
N ILE A 734 21.54 39.67 33.81
CA ILE A 734 21.37 40.17 32.43
C ILE A 734 22.15 41.48 32.26
N GLN A 735 23.06 41.51 31.30
CA GLN A 735 23.80 42.69 30.84
C GLN A 735 23.34 43.07 29.43
N ARG A 736 23.14 44.37 29.18
CA ARG A 736 22.75 44.90 27.87
C ARG A 736 23.85 45.79 27.33
N ASN A 737 24.42 45.43 26.19
CA ASN A 737 25.46 46.23 25.54
C ASN A 737 24.80 47.15 24.49
N ALA A 738 25.43 48.31 24.24
CA ALA A 738 24.82 49.41 23.49
C ALA A 738 24.39 49.08 22.04
N GLU A 739 24.95 48.02 21.44
CA GLU A 739 24.72 47.62 20.04
C GLU A 739 23.49 46.70 19.84
N GLY A 740 22.59 46.59 20.82
CA GLY A 740 21.40 45.73 20.71
C GLY A 740 21.69 44.24 20.87
N MET A 741 22.80 43.92 21.54
CA MET A 741 23.19 42.59 21.97
C MET A 741 22.99 42.45 23.48
N ILE A 742 22.26 41.41 23.90
CA ILE A 742 21.99 41.11 25.30
C ILE A 742 22.81 39.88 25.69
N GLN A 743 23.57 39.97 26.77
CA GLN A 743 24.30 38.85 27.36
C GLN A 743 23.63 38.48 28.68
N ALA A 744 23.18 37.25 28.80
CA ALA A 744 22.59 36.72 30.03
C ALA A 744 23.44 35.57 30.55
N THR A 745 23.68 35.54 31.86
CA THR A 745 24.39 34.48 32.54
C THR A 745 23.42 33.78 33.48
N ALA A 746 23.11 32.53 33.17
CA ALA A 746 22.43 31.63 34.11
C ALA A 746 23.47 31.16 35.15
N LYS A 747 23.10 31.16 36.43
CA LYS A 747 23.89 30.66 37.54
C LYS A 747 23.07 29.60 38.29
N PHE A 748 23.61 28.39 38.35
CA PHE A 748 23.04 27.22 38.98
C PHE A 748 23.71 27.02 40.34
N ILE A 749 22.93 26.80 41.39
CA ILE A 749 23.41 26.58 42.75
C ILE A 749 22.74 25.32 43.27
N ASN A 750 23.54 24.34 43.69
CA ASN A 750 23.03 23.18 44.43
C ASN A 750 22.87 23.57 45.91
N THR A 751 21.63 23.64 46.35
CA THR A 751 21.21 24.06 47.69
C THR A 751 21.10 22.91 48.68
N SER A 752 21.33 21.65 48.25
CA SER A 752 21.30 20.48 49.13
C SER A 752 22.49 20.48 50.10
N GLY A 753 22.31 19.85 51.26
CA GLY A 753 23.39 19.63 52.23
C GLY A 753 24.24 18.38 51.98
N SER A 754 23.83 17.48 51.08
CA SER A 754 24.45 16.14 50.94
C SER A 754 24.26 15.44 49.59
N ALA A 755 23.58 16.03 48.60
CA ALA A 755 23.29 15.37 47.32
C ALA A 755 24.13 15.95 46.18
N ASN A 756 24.65 15.09 45.30
CA ASN A 756 25.31 15.51 44.07
C ASN A 756 24.28 15.51 42.93
N LEU A 757 24.10 16.65 42.27
CA LEU A 757 23.36 16.75 41.01
C LEU A 757 24.32 16.47 39.84
N SER A 758 23.93 15.62 38.89
CA SER A 758 24.76 15.31 37.71
C SER A 758 24.04 15.62 36.39
N ASN A 759 24.79 15.75 35.31
CA ASN A 759 24.27 16.07 33.96
C ASN A 759 23.39 17.35 33.91
N VAL A 760 23.72 18.35 34.73
CA VAL A 760 23.03 19.65 34.76
C VAL A 760 23.17 20.35 33.41
N SER A 761 22.04 20.65 32.79
CA SER A 761 21.95 21.22 31.45
C SER A 761 20.79 22.20 31.35
N LEU A 762 21.02 23.29 30.59
CA LEU A 762 20.00 24.27 30.25
C LEU A 762 19.98 24.44 28.73
N GLN A 763 18.78 24.32 28.16
CA GLN A 763 18.47 24.68 26.79
C GLN A 763 17.64 25.96 26.80
N ALA A 764 17.89 26.84 25.83
CA ALA A 764 17.14 28.08 25.67
C ALA A 764 16.75 28.28 24.20
N ALA A 765 15.59 28.93 23.98
CA ALA A 765 15.09 29.27 22.66
C ALA A 765 14.54 30.71 22.62
N VAL A 766 14.74 31.37 21.48
CA VAL A 766 14.27 32.74 21.19
C VAL A 766 13.31 32.73 19.99
N PRO A 767 12.47 33.77 19.81
CA PRO A 767 11.67 33.95 18.60
C PRO A 767 12.53 34.00 17.33
N LYS A 768 12.00 33.52 16.19
CA LYS A 768 12.72 33.44 14.89
C LYS A 768 13.32 34.75 14.36
N SER A 769 12.95 35.90 14.93
CA SER A 769 13.51 37.22 14.62
C SER A 769 14.81 37.56 15.38
N GLN A 770 15.27 36.69 16.27
CA GLN A 770 16.46 36.87 17.12
C GLN A 770 17.44 35.71 16.89
N LYS A 771 18.74 35.96 17.09
CA LYS A 771 19.77 34.91 17.07
C LYS A 771 20.35 34.71 18.46
N LEU A 772 20.16 33.51 19.00
CA LEU A 772 20.74 33.04 20.26
C LEU A 772 22.01 32.23 19.99
N GLN A 773 23.06 32.52 20.75
CA GLN A 773 24.26 31.70 20.88
C GLN A 773 24.38 31.27 22.35
N LEU A 774 24.26 29.97 22.59
CA LEU A 774 24.44 29.35 23.90
C LEU A 774 25.91 28.91 24.04
N LEU A 775 26.58 29.24 25.15
CA LEU A 775 27.91 28.72 25.47
C LEU A 775 27.79 27.50 26.39
N SER A 776 28.86 26.72 26.54
CA SER A 776 28.91 25.57 27.44
C SER A 776 28.71 25.98 28.90
N ILE A 777 28.14 25.09 29.71
CA ILE A 777 28.08 25.23 31.17
C ILE A 777 29.48 25.00 31.78
N SER A 778 29.80 25.68 32.88
CA SER A 778 31.12 25.60 33.53
C SER A 778 31.40 24.28 34.26
N SER A 779 30.35 23.56 34.67
CA SER A 779 30.40 22.18 35.16
C SER A 779 29.06 21.50 34.88
N SER A 780 29.07 20.24 34.43
CA SER A 780 27.88 19.38 34.33
C SER A 780 27.43 18.83 35.68
N ASP A 781 28.30 18.84 36.68
CA ASP A 781 28.09 18.15 37.94
C ASP A 781 28.30 19.12 39.11
N LEU A 782 27.37 19.10 40.07
CA LEU A 782 27.30 20.02 41.20
C LEU A 782 27.21 19.25 42.51
N GLY A 783 28.28 19.29 43.31
CA GLY A 783 28.26 18.85 44.71
C GLY A 783 27.47 19.81 45.63
N PRO A 784 27.33 19.50 46.92
CA PRO A 784 26.57 20.31 47.87
C PRO A 784 27.16 21.73 47.98
N GLY A 785 26.33 22.76 47.84
CA GLY A 785 26.76 24.16 47.85
C GLY A 785 27.59 24.60 46.63
N ALA A 786 27.78 23.74 45.62
CA ALA A 786 28.54 24.09 44.42
C ALA A 786 27.74 25.01 43.47
N GLU A 787 28.47 25.87 42.76
CA GLU A 787 27.90 26.80 41.78
C GLU A 787 28.46 26.54 40.38
N ALA A 788 27.59 26.50 39.37
CA ALA A 788 27.97 26.54 37.96
C ALA A 788 27.35 27.76 37.27
N SER A 789 27.89 28.14 36.11
CA SER A 789 27.31 29.17 35.27
C SER A 789 27.30 28.78 33.80
N GLN A 790 26.32 29.28 33.07
CA GLN A 790 26.21 29.13 31.62
C GLN A 790 25.83 30.47 30.99
N MET A 791 26.64 30.94 30.06
CA MET A 791 26.46 32.23 29.41
C MET A 791 25.73 32.07 28.08
N MET A 792 24.82 32.99 27.79
CA MET A 792 24.09 33.05 26.53
C MET A 792 24.07 34.47 25.97
N ARG A 793 24.19 34.58 24.64
CA ARG A 793 24.31 35.83 23.90
C ARG A 793 23.17 35.90 22.89
N VAL A 794 22.33 36.91 23.01
CA VAL A 794 21.18 37.12 22.11
C VAL A 794 21.39 38.40 21.31
N SER A 795 21.22 38.32 20.00
CA SER A 795 21.39 39.43 19.06
C SER A 795 20.10 39.69 18.27
N GLY A 796 19.84 40.97 17.97
CA GLY A 796 18.60 41.43 17.31
C GLY A 796 17.48 41.88 18.26
N CYS A 797 17.72 42.00 19.57
CA CYS A 797 16.72 42.40 20.55
C CYS A 797 16.52 43.93 20.57
N LYS A 798 15.50 44.41 19.84
CA LYS A 798 15.00 45.81 19.93
C LYS A 798 13.86 46.02 20.94
N GLY A 799 13.64 45.08 21.85
CA GLY A 799 12.50 45.05 22.78
C GLY A 799 12.72 44.07 23.94
N PRO A 800 11.68 43.76 24.74
CA PRO A 800 11.80 42.85 25.88
C PRO A 800 12.25 41.45 25.43
N LEU A 801 13.22 40.90 26.14
CA LEU A 801 13.75 39.55 25.89
C LEU A 801 12.71 38.51 26.36
N ARG A 802 12.24 37.68 25.44
CA ARG A 802 11.40 36.51 25.72
C ARG A 802 12.20 35.25 25.40
N LEU A 803 12.47 34.44 26.42
CA LEU A 803 13.16 33.15 26.32
C LEU A 803 12.18 32.04 26.71
N ARG A 804 12.19 30.92 25.98
CA ARG A 804 11.70 29.64 26.49
C ARG A 804 12.91 28.85 26.97
N LEU A 805 12.90 28.46 28.24
CA LEU A 805 13.96 27.65 28.86
C LEU A 805 13.49 26.20 29.01
N ARG A 806 14.43 25.27 29.06
CA ARG A 806 14.24 23.87 29.45
C ARG A 806 15.46 23.44 30.26
N ILE A 807 15.23 22.91 31.46
CA ILE A 807 16.29 22.49 32.38
C ILE A 807 16.26 20.95 32.45
N GLY A 808 17.44 20.33 32.55
CA GLY A 808 17.57 18.90 32.80
C GLY A 808 18.72 18.61 33.75
N TYR A 809 18.51 17.71 34.72
CA TYR A 809 19.52 17.26 35.68
C TYR A 809 19.13 15.88 36.23
N THR A 810 20.10 15.13 36.75
CA THR A 810 19.86 13.87 37.44
C THR A 810 20.03 14.07 38.95
N HIS A 811 19.00 13.74 39.72
CA HIS A 811 18.98 13.81 41.18
C HIS A 811 19.06 12.39 41.79
N PRO A 812 19.91 12.12 42.81
CA PRO A 812 20.16 10.77 43.30
C PRO A 812 18.91 9.99 43.74
N THR A 813 17.90 10.68 44.26
CA THR A 813 16.64 10.07 44.77
C THR A 813 15.45 10.22 43.83
N ALA A 814 15.58 10.98 42.73
CA ALA A 814 14.45 11.30 41.82
C ALA A 814 14.74 11.01 40.34
N GLY A 815 15.90 10.42 40.01
CA GLY A 815 16.25 10.03 38.65
C GLY A 815 16.58 11.22 37.74
N GLN A 816 16.42 11.03 36.44
CA GLN A 816 16.69 12.05 35.43
C GLN A 816 15.46 12.97 35.26
N VAL A 817 15.54 14.17 35.81
CA VAL A 817 14.53 15.21 35.65
C VAL A 817 14.72 15.89 34.30
N MET A 818 13.78 15.68 33.39
CA MET A 818 13.46 16.58 32.27
C MET A 818 11.95 16.81 32.28
N ASP A 819 11.50 17.99 31.82
CA ASP A 819 10.08 18.43 31.88
C ASP A 819 9.08 17.29 31.59
N GLN A 820 8.26 16.97 32.60
CA GLN A 820 7.10 16.08 32.45
C GLN A 820 6.03 16.76 31.55
N PHE A 821 5.21 15.96 30.89
CA PHE A 821 4.04 16.49 30.18
C PHE A 821 2.89 16.76 31.16
N LEU A 822 1.98 17.65 30.76
CA LEU A 822 0.76 17.95 31.50
C LEU A 822 -0.43 17.18 30.94
N ALA A 823 -1.45 16.96 31.77
CA ALA A 823 -2.64 16.24 31.37
C ALA A 823 -3.41 16.99 30.25
N GLY A 824 -3.87 16.25 29.24
CA GLY A 824 -4.54 16.79 28.05
C GLY A 824 -3.64 17.14 26.86
N GLN A 825 -2.32 17.00 26.98
CA GLN A 825 -1.38 17.24 25.87
C GLN A 825 -1.46 16.15 24.78
N TRP A 826 -0.82 16.42 23.62
CA TRP A 826 -0.66 15.45 22.54
C TRP A 826 0.82 15.13 22.30
N LEU A 827 1.08 14.07 21.52
CA LEU A 827 2.39 13.58 21.17
C LEU A 827 2.59 13.63 19.65
N ASP A 828 3.52 14.46 19.17
CA ASP A 828 4.04 14.41 17.81
C ASP A 828 4.97 13.18 17.71
N THR A 829 4.57 12.14 16.99
CA THR A 829 5.36 10.92 16.75
C THR A 829 6.09 10.98 15.41
N TYR A 830 7.38 10.65 15.39
CA TYR A 830 8.26 10.67 14.22
C TYR A 830 8.71 9.24 13.91
N ILE A 831 8.07 8.61 12.92
CA ILE A 831 8.39 7.25 12.50
C ILE A 831 9.71 7.21 11.70
N PRO A 832 10.51 6.14 11.82
CA PRO A 832 11.71 5.96 10.98
C PRO A 832 11.38 6.09 9.48
N GLY A 833 12.15 6.90 8.75
CA GLY A 833 12.00 7.08 7.31
C GLY A 833 10.99 8.15 6.84
N ASN A 834 10.15 8.72 7.72
CA ASN A 834 9.22 9.80 7.34
C ASN A 834 9.48 11.10 8.14
N PRO A 835 9.83 12.23 7.49
CA PRO A 835 10.08 13.50 8.18
C PRO A 835 8.80 14.23 8.63
N LYS A 836 7.60 13.73 8.31
CA LYS A 836 6.32 14.30 8.77
C LYS A 836 5.87 13.60 10.08
N PRO A 837 5.74 14.33 11.21
CA PRO A 837 5.17 13.75 12.41
C PRO A 837 3.66 13.55 12.30
N GLY A 838 3.12 12.59 13.05
CA GLY A 838 1.70 12.46 13.35
C GLY A 838 1.42 12.92 14.77
N GLY A 839 0.43 13.79 14.99
CA GLY A 839 0.02 14.21 16.33
C GLY A 839 -1.12 13.34 16.86
N PHE A 840 -0.92 12.71 18.02
CA PHE A 840 -1.90 11.83 18.67
C PHE A 840 -2.13 12.25 20.12
N THR A 841 -3.39 12.30 20.58
CA THR A 841 -3.74 12.79 21.93
C THR A 841 -3.31 11.78 23.00
N LEU A 842 -2.71 12.25 24.10
CA LEU A 842 -2.40 11.41 25.26
C LEU A 842 -3.68 11.20 26.09
N THR A 843 -3.98 9.94 26.40
CA THR A 843 -5.07 9.54 27.32
C THR A 843 -4.55 9.07 28.68
N SER A 844 -3.26 8.75 28.78
CA SER A 844 -2.56 8.49 30.05
C SER A 844 -2.37 9.77 30.87
N THR A 845 -2.24 9.62 32.18
CA THR A 845 -1.86 10.70 33.09
C THR A 845 -0.35 10.93 33.09
N PRO A 846 0.13 12.12 33.54
CA PRO A 846 1.57 12.36 33.75
C PRO A 846 2.23 11.35 34.70
N ARG A 847 1.47 10.83 35.67
CA ARG A 847 1.95 9.91 36.70
C ARG A 847 2.12 8.47 36.20
N ALA A 848 1.22 7.98 35.34
CA ALA A 848 1.36 6.69 34.67
C ALA A 848 2.66 6.59 33.83
N ALA A 849 3.10 7.71 33.25
CA ALA A 849 4.36 7.81 32.51
C ALA A 849 5.60 8.02 33.40
N ALA A 850 5.40 8.30 34.70
CA ALA A 850 6.46 8.49 35.68
C ALA A 850 6.58 7.33 36.68
N ASP A 851 5.78 6.26 36.54
CA ASP A 851 5.86 5.07 37.40
C ASP A 851 7.22 4.38 37.22
N PRO A 852 8.05 4.25 38.29
CA PRO A 852 9.37 3.62 38.20
C PRO A 852 9.34 2.10 37.95
N LYS A 853 8.17 1.44 37.97
CA LYS A 853 8.02 0.00 37.68
C LYS A 853 7.74 -0.29 36.21
N SER A 854 6.92 0.54 35.56
CA SER A 854 6.46 0.33 34.19
C SER A 854 5.92 1.63 33.58
N PRO A 855 6.78 2.60 33.22
CA PRO A 855 6.35 3.88 32.69
C PRO A 855 5.82 3.71 31.25
N TYR A 856 4.59 4.17 30.99
CA TYR A 856 3.97 4.07 29.67
C TYR A 856 3.25 5.35 29.23
N LEU A 857 3.01 5.46 27.92
CA LEU A 857 2.19 6.51 27.31
C LEU A 857 1.01 5.84 26.60
N GLU A 858 -0.20 6.28 26.90
CA GLU A 858 -1.44 5.81 26.25
C GLU A 858 -1.86 6.87 25.22
N LEU A 859 -2.07 6.47 23.97
CA LEU A 859 -2.39 7.35 22.85
C LEU A 859 -3.71 6.95 22.19
N ALA A 860 -4.58 7.92 21.94
CA ALA A 860 -5.77 7.69 21.13
C ALA A 860 -5.42 7.84 19.63
N VAL A 861 -5.35 6.71 18.92
CA VAL A 861 -4.98 6.63 17.50
C VAL A 861 -6.14 6.07 16.68
N GLN A 862 -6.75 6.89 15.82
CA GLN A 862 -7.75 6.41 14.86
C GLN A 862 -7.05 5.59 13.76
N GLU A 863 -7.63 4.45 13.39
CA GLU A 863 -7.18 3.66 12.24
C GLU A 863 -7.29 4.50 10.95
N SER A 864 -6.16 4.71 10.28
CA SER A 864 -6.07 5.61 9.12
C SER A 864 -4.89 5.20 8.22
N PRO A 865 -5.10 4.30 7.24
CA PRO A 865 -4.03 3.82 6.37
C PRO A 865 -3.42 4.93 5.47
N GLU A 866 -4.14 6.03 5.26
CA GLU A 866 -3.65 7.20 4.50
C GLU A 866 -2.62 8.05 5.26
N ASN A 867 -2.55 7.94 6.59
CA ASN A 867 -1.68 8.75 7.44
C ASN A 867 -0.51 7.89 7.96
N PRO A 868 0.71 7.98 7.41
CA PRO A 868 1.74 6.97 7.64
C PRO A 868 2.13 6.74 9.12
N PRO A 869 2.20 7.76 10.00
CA PRO A 869 2.39 7.53 11.43
C PRO A 869 1.24 6.79 12.12
N ALA A 870 -0.01 6.96 11.67
CA ALA A 870 -1.14 6.20 12.20
C ALA A 870 -1.12 4.76 11.66
N ALA A 871 -0.89 4.60 10.34
CA ALA A 871 -0.72 3.30 9.70
C ALA A 871 0.43 2.48 10.32
N TRP A 872 1.52 3.14 10.76
CA TRP A 872 2.63 2.50 11.46
C TRP A 872 2.25 2.08 12.89
N LEU A 873 1.52 2.92 13.64
CA LEU A 873 1.02 2.58 14.99
C LEU A 873 -0.08 1.51 14.98
N TRP A 874 -0.69 1.23 13.82
CA TRP A 874 -1.66 0.15 13.59
C TRP A 874 -1.06 -1.10 12.92
N GLN A 875 0.27 -1.22 12.83
CA GLN A 875 0.95 -2.47 12.45
C GLN A 875 0.80 -3.53 13.56
N SER A 876 1.20 -4.78 13.29
CA SER A 876 1.08 -5.83 14.31
C SER A 876 2.00 -5.51 15.50
N PRO A 877 1.62 -5.88 16.75
CA PRO A 877 2.49 -5.66 17.90
C PRO A 877 3.89 -6.28 17.74
N SER A 878 4.00 -7.38 16.99
CA SER A 878 5.25 -8.02 16.57
C SER A 878 6.15 -7.17 15.69
N ASP A 879 5.61 -6.30 14.84
CA ASP A 879 6.39 -5.41 13.96
C ASP A 879 6.92 -4.17 14.72
N ILE A 880 6.13 -3.68 15.68
CA ILE A 880 6.38 -2.42 16.39
C ILE A 880 7.25 -2.63 17.64
N THR A 881 7.07 -3.74 18.37
CA THR A 881 7.68 -3.92 19.70
C THR A 881 9.20 -3.96 19.62
N GLY A 882 9.86 -3.12 20.45
CA GLY A 882 11.31 -2.93 20.44
C GLY A 882 11.81 -1.81 19.51
N SER A 883 10.98 -1.29 18.59
CA SER A 883 11.33 -0.14 17.76
C SER A 883 11.43 1.16 18.56
N LYS A 884 12.45 1.97 18.28
CA LYS A 884 12.64 3.29 18.90
C LYS A 884 11.89 4.38 18.14
N LEU A 885 10.72 4.75 18.64
CA LEU A 885 9.94 5.89 18.14
C LEU A 885 10.48 7.20 18.72
N GLN A 886 10.81 8.18 17.87
CA GLN A 886 11.13 9.53 18.34
C GLN A 886 9.82 10.30 18.57
N VAL A 887 9.68 10.94 19.75
CA VAL A 887 8.45 11.61 20.16
C VAL A 887 8.71 13.02 20.69
N ARG A 888 7.70 13.89 20.59
CA ARG A 888 7.72 15.26 21.11
C ARG A 888 6.35 15.66 21.64
N VAL A 889 6.30 16.14 22.88
CA VAL A 889 5.05 16.62 23.49
C VAL A 889 4.64 17.97 22.89
N GLY A 890 3.34 18.10 22.60
CA GLY A 890 2.68 19.29 22.05
C GLY A 890 1.36 19.61 22.76
N GLY A 891 0.74 20.72 22.36
CA GLY A 891 -0.52 21.19 22.95
C GLY A 891 -0.37 22.16 24.12
N SER A 892 -1.34 23.06 24.23
CA SER A 892 -1.51 24.05 25.30
C SER A 892 -2.88 23.94 26.00
N PHE A 893 -3.72 23.00 25.57
CA PHE A 893 -4.98 22.65 26.21
C PHE A 893 -4.65 21.68 27.36
N VAL A 894 -4.40 22.22 28.55
CA VAL A 894 -3.82 21.47 29.67
C VAL A 894 -4.57 21.66 30.98
N PHE A 895 -4.51 20.65 31.84
CA PHE A 895 -4.87 20.75 33.26
C PHE A 895 -3.63 20.51 34.13
N PRO A 896 -3.35 21.35 35.16
CA PRO A 896 -4.04 22.61 35.47
C PRO A 896 -3.77 23.73 34.42
N PRO A 897 -4.66 24.72 34.30
CA PRO A 897 -4.53 25.79 33.31
C PRO A 897 -3.38 26.75 33.66
N SER A 898 -2.55 27.09 32.67
CA SER A 898 -1.29 27.82 32.89
C SER A 898 -1.40 29.27 33.39
N GLU A 899 -2.60 29.86 33.33
CA GLU A 899 -2.84 31.27 33.65
C GLU A 899 -3.73 31.48 34.89
N ILE A 900 -4.24 30.40 35.51
CA ILE A 900 -5.10 30.46 36.71
C ILE A 900 -4.49 29.60 37.82
N PRO A 901 -4.21 30.14 39.02
CA PRO A 901 -3.79 29.34 40.17
C PRO A 901 -4.83 28.27 40.52
N LEU A 902 -4.38 27.04 40.83
CA LEU A 902 -5.27 25.92 41.19
C LEU A 902 -6.23 26.28 42.35
N ASN A 903 -5.77 27.10 43.30
CA ASN A 903 -6.56 27.58 44.44
C ASN A 903 -7.75 28.47 44.05
N ASP A 904 -7.73 29.07 42.85
CA ASP A 904 -8.81 29.94 42.32
C ASP A 904 -9.81 29.16 41.45
N ILE A 905 -9.69 27.83 41.47
CA ILE A 905 -10.54 26.85 40.81
C ILE A 905 -11.20 25.99 41.89
N SER A 906 -12.49 25.77 41.77
CA SER A 906 -13.26 24.87 42.66
C SER A 906 -14.21 23.96 41.89
N HIS A 907 -14.53 24.34 40.64
CA HIS A 907 -15.50 23.66 39.79
C HIS A 907 -14.89 23.53 38.39
N VAL A 908 -14.94 22.33 37.81
CA VAL A 908 -14.41 22.03 36.48
C VAL A 908 -15.51 21.40 35.64
N VAL A 909 -15.87 22.04 34.53
CA VAL A 909 -16.90 21.53 33.60
C VAL A 909 -16.23 21.06 32.32
N PHE A 910 -16.27 19.75 32.09
CA PHE A 910 -15.76 19.10 30.89
C PHE A 910 -16.88 18.90 29.86
N VAL A 911 -16.69 19.44 28.66
CA VAL A 911 -17.71 19.45 27.60
C VAL A 911 -17.15 18.78 26.35
N ALA A 912 -17.58 17.55 26.07
CA ALA A 912 -17.00 16.66 25.07
C ALA A 912 -17.96 16.37 23.91
N GLY A 913 -17.45 16.44 22.68
CA GLY A 913 -18.17 16.04 21.46
C GLY A 913 -17.45 14.92 20.70
N GLY A 914 -18.00 13.71 20.73
CA GLY A 914 -17.49 12.55 20.00
C GLY A 914 -16.10 12.10 20.48
N VAL A 915 -15.08 12.31 19.64
CA VAL A 915 -13.68 11.98 19.94
C VAL A 915 -12.99 13.10 20.76
N GLY A 916 -13.62 14.28 20.89
CA GLY A 916 -13.15 15.36 21.77
C GLY A 916 -13.10 15.01 23.27
N ILE A 917 -13.56 13.81 23.65
CA ILE A 917 -13.38 13.26 25.01
C ILE A 917 -11.91 12.93 25.33
N ASN A 918 -11.08 12.62 24.31
CA ASN A 918 -9.71 12.09 24.48
C ASN A 918 -8.80 12.92 25.41
N PRO A 919 -8.59 14.24 25.20
CA PRO A 919 -7.71 15.02 26.08
C PRO A 919 -8.30 15.15 27.50
N LEU A 920 -9.63 15.18 27.60
CA LEU A 920 -10.33 15.33 28.88
C LEU A 920 -10.21 14.07 29.75
N VAL A 921 -10.05 12.88 29.17
CA VAL A 921 -9.79 11.63 29.92
C VAL A 921 -8.44 11.70 30.64
N SER A 922 -7.39 12.23 30.01
CA SER A 922 -6.11 12.48 30.67
C SER A 922 -6.24 13.49 31.82
N MET A 923 -7.01 14.58 31.62
CA MET A 923 -7.27 15.59 32.66
C MET A 923 -8.07 15.02 33.85
N MET A 924 -9.16 14.29 33.59
CA MET A 924 -9.99 13.66 34.62
C MET A 924 -9.21 12.61 35.42
N GLY A 925 -8.43 11.76 34.74
CA GLY A 925 -7.57 10.79 35.40
C GLY A 925 -6.52 11.44 36.29
N HIS A 926 -5.91 12.55 35.84
CA HIS A 926 -4.94 13.29 36.66
C HIS A 926 -5.60 13.94 37.90
N ILE A 927 -6.85 14.40 37.79
CA ILE A 927 -7.61 14.93 38.95
C ILE A 927 -7.91 13.82 39.96
N ALA A 928 -8.32 12.64 39.48
CA ALA A 928 -8.57 11.46 40.31
C ALA A 928 -7.30 10.96 41.04
N GLU A 929 -6.18 10.84 40.32
CA GLU A 929 -4.93 10.30 40.87
C GLU A 929 -4.25 11.21 41.91
N GLU A 930 -4.35 12.53 41.75
CA GLU A 930 -3.80 13.52 42.70
C GLU A 930 -4.79 13.93 43.81
N GLY A 931 -6.07 13.54 43.70
CA GLY A 931 -7.08 13.76 44.74
C GLY A 931 -7.44 15.23 45.00
N TYR A 932 -7.46 16.08 43.97
CA TYR A 932 -7.83 17.49 44.12
C TYR A 932 -9.29 17.63 44.57
N ASN A 933 -9.55 18.46 45.58
CA ASN A 933 -10.89 18.74 46.09
C ASN A 933 -11.67 19.71 45.18
N LEU A 934 -12.11 19.20 44.02
CA LEU A 934 -12.81 19.94 42.96
C LEU A 934 -14.14 19.27 42.62
N GLU A 935 -15.20 20.07 42.40
CA GLU A 935 -16.49 19.59 41.86
C GLU A 935 -16.35 19.45 40.33
N VAL A 936 -16.34 18.21 39.81
CA VAL A 936 -16.12 17.88 38.40
C VAL A 936 -17.45 17.47 37.75
N LYS A 937 -17.85 18.16 36.69
CA LYS A 937 -19.06 17.85 35.92
C LYS A 937 -18.72 17.55 34.46
N VAL A 938 -19.30 16.49 33.91
CA VAL A 938 -19.00 16.01 32.56
C VAL A 938 -20.27 15.99 31.71
N LEU A 939 -20.23 16.72 30.60
CA LEU A 939 -21.26 16.77 29.56
C LEU A 939 -20.69 16.10 28.30
N TYR A 940 -21.05 14.84 28.05
CA TYR A 940 -20.48 14.08 26.92
C TYR A 940 -21.53 13.73 25.86
N ALA A 941 -21.42 14.32 24.67
CA ALA A 941 -22.23 13.95 23.51
C ALA A 941 -21.52 12.93 22.62
N SER A 942 -22.22 11.88 22.22
CA SER A 942 -21.73 10.89 21.25
C SER A 942 -22.84 10.34 20.35
N LYS A 943 -22.46 9.78 19.20
CA LYS A 943 -23.39 9.01 18.35
C LYS A 943 -23.47 7.60 18.92
N LEU A 944 -24.69 7.08 19.13
CA LEU A 944 -24.84 5.73 19.66
C LEU A 944 -24.36 4.69 18.62
N PRO A 945 -23.43 3.79 18.96
CA PRO A 945 -23.01 2.69 18.09
C PRO A 945 -23.94 1.49 18.22
N ALA A 946 -23.84 0.53 17.30
CA ALA A 946 -24.66 -0.69 17.30
C ALA A 946 -24.50 -1.60 18.53
N GLN A 947 -23.48 -1.36 19.36
CA GLN A 947 -23.24 -2.04 20.64
C GLN A 947 -23.87 -1.30 21.84
N GLY A 948 -24.68 -0.27 21.60
CA GLY A 948 -25.30 0.56 22.64
C GLY A 948 -24.27 1.37 23.44
N LEU A 949 -24.60 1.71 24.69
CA LEU A 949 -23.75 2.52 25.56
C LEU A 949 -22.35 1.92 25.81
N LYS A 950 -22.18 0.60 25.70
CA LYS A 950 -20.87 -0.07 25.84
C LYS A 950 -19.86 0.28 24.75
N GLY A 951 -20.33 0.68 23.57
CA GLY A 951 -19.45 1.14 22.48
C GLY A 951 -19.07 2.62 22.58
N VAL A 952 -19.50 3.34 23.62
CA VAL A 952 -19.21 4.78 23.77
C VAL A 952 -17.81 4.96 24.36
N LEU A 953 -16.95 5.66 23.62
CA LEU A 953 -15.52 5.78 23.88
C LEU A 953 -15.22 6.28 25.31
N PHE A 954 -14.38 5.53 26.04
CA PHE A 954 -14.00 5.75 27.44
C PHE A 954 -15.14 5.83 28.49
N LEU A 955 -16.40 5.59 28.13
CA LEU A 955 -17.54 5.78 29.06
C LEU A 955 -17.43 4.92 30.32
N GLU A 956 -17.02 3.65 30.20
CA GLU A 956 -16.84 2.77 31.37
C GLU A 956 -15.68 3.23 32.29
N ARG A 957 -14.58 3.77 31.73
CA ARG A 957 -13.45 4.34 32.49
C ARG A 957 -13.88 5.59 33.26
N ILE A 958 -14.64 6.49 32.63
CA ILE A 958 -15.14 7.72 33.26
C ILE A 958 -16.17 7.38 34.34
N ARG A 959 -17.11 6.47 34.06
CA ARG A 959 -18.10 5.99 35.05
C ARG A 959 -17.44 5.39 36.29
N LYS A 960 -16.34 4.64 36.13
CA LYS A 960 -15.58 4.05 37.24
C LYS A 960 -15.14 5.10 38.26
N TRP A 961 -14.55 6.20 37.80
CA TRP A 961 -14.07 7.29 38.65
C TRP A 961 -15.17 7.93 39.52
N PHE A 962 -16.37 8.13 38.98
CA PHE A 962 -17.51 8.63 39.77
C PHE A 962 -18.11 7.55 40.70
N THR A 963 -18.15 6.29 40.26
CA THR A 963 -18.72 5.17 41.03
C THR A 963 -17.85 4.83 42.26
N GLU A 964 -16.53 4.84 42.10
CA GLU A 964 -15.55 4.60 43.15
C GLU A 964 -15.23 5.85 43.98
N LYS A 965 -15.81 7.00 43.62
CA LYS A 965 -15.64 8.31 44.27
C LYS A 965 -14.22 8.87 44.23
N GLU A 966 -13.46 8.51 43.19
CA GLU A 966 -12.18 9.16 42.87
C GLU A 966 -12.41 10.56 42.26
N LEU A 967 -13.59 10.82 41.69
CA LEU A 967 -14.07 12.16 41.31
C LEU A 967 -15.36 12.53 42.05
N ILE A 968 -15.48 13.82 42.42
CA ILE A 968 -16.65 14.38 43.12
C ILE A 968 -17.48 15.17 42.11
N GLY A 969 -18.67 14.70 41.76
CA GLY A 969 -19.62 15.40 40.87
C GLY A 969 -20.41 14.47 39.96
N ASP A 970 -20.83 14.98 38.80
CA ASP A 970 -21.87 14.38 37.96
C ASP A 970 -21.42 14.10 36.51
N LEU A 971 -21.95 13.03 35.91
CA LEU A 971 -21.76 12.66 34.51
C LEU A 971 -23.12 12.62 33.79
N LYS A 972 -23.35 13.54 32.85
CA LYS A 972 -24.48 13.50 31.92
C LYS A 972 -24.02 13.11 30.51
N VAL A 973 -24.72 12.17 29.89
CA VAL A 973 -24.41 11.64 28.55
C VAL A 973 -25.54 11.95 27.57
N PHE A 974 -25.18 12.46 26.40
CA PHE A 974 -26.11 12.91 25.37
C PHE A 974 -25.94 12.06 24.12
N THR A 975 -26.99 11.32 23.73
CA THR A 975 -26.95 10.37 22.62
C THR A 975 -27.67 10.94 21.39
N THR A 976 -27.15 10.62 20.21
CA THR A 976 -27.83 10.92 18.94
C THR A 976 -27.80 9.71 18.00
N GLY A 977 -28.97 9.34 17.47
CA GLY A 977 -29.18 8.19 16.59
C GLY A 977 -30.67 7.87 16.48
N ILE A 978 -31.06 7.06 15.50
CA ILE A 978 -32.43 6.54 15.38
C ILE A 978 -32.43 5.11 15.92
N HIS A 979 -33.23 4.86 16.95
CA HIS A 979 -33.53 3.54 17.49
C HIS A 979 -34.92 3.59 18.15
N ASP A 980 -35.80 2.65 17.82
CA ASP A 980 -37.17 2.59 18.38
C ASP A 980 -37.18 1.93 19.78
N GLY A 981 -36.46 2.54 20.75
CA GLY A 981 -36.39 2.05 22.11
C GLY A 981 -35.68 3.00 23.07
N HIS A 982 -36.36 3.35 24.16
CA HIS A 982 -35.87 4.24 25.21
C HIS A 982 -34.77 3.56 26.04
N ILE A 983 -33.64 4.26 26.26
CA ILE A 983 -32.46 3.69 26.93
C ILE A 983 -32.50 3.99 28.44
N GLU A 984 -33.34 3.27 29.18
CA GLU A 984 -33.35 3.36 30.65
C GLU A 984 -32.04 2.84 31.27
N SER A 985 -31.26 3.75 31.87
CA SER A 985 -30.12 3.44 32.72
C SER A 985 -30.37 3.97 34.13
N ARG A 986 -30.59 3.08 35.11
CA ARG A 986 -30.89 3.46 36.52
C ARG A 986 -29.73 4.14 37.26
N GLU A 987 -28.54 4.20 36.68
CA GLU A 987 -27.30 4.67 37.32
C GLU A 987 -26.55 5.73 36.48
N LEU A 988 -27.14 6.26 35.40
CA LEU A 988 -26.44 7.18 34.52
C LEU A 988 -27.43 8.13 33.83
N ASP A 989 -27.19 9.43 33.91
CA ASP A 989 -28.08 10.46 33.34
C ASP A 989 -27.91 10.52 31.81
N VAL A 990 -28.78 9.82 31.08
CA VAL A 990 -28.72 9.67 29.62
C VAL A 990 -29.86 10.44 28.97
N HIS A 991 -29.51 11.35 28.06
CA HIS A 991 -30.42 12.23 27.34
C HIS A 991 -30.39 11.93 25.83
N GLU A 992 -31.52 11.53 25.24
CA GLU A 992 -31.67 11.20 23.81
C GLU A 992 -31.81 12.46 22.92
N ARG A 993 -31.01 13.49 23.21
CA ARG A 993 -30.94 14.76 22.46
C ARG A 993 -29.51 15.29 22.40
N ARG A 994 -29.26 16.29 21.55
CA ARG A 994 -28.05 17.12 21.69
C ARG A 994 -28.18 18.00 22.94
N PHE A 995 -27.08 18.18 23.66
CA PHE A 995 -27.00 19.25 24.66
C PHE A 995 -26.87 20.62 23.99
N THR A 996 -27.21 21.64 24.76
CA THR A 996 -27.32 23.05 24.36
C THR A 996 -26.42 23.90 25.23
N VAL A 997 -26.34 25.21 24.94
CA VAL A 997 -25.65 26.19 25.80
C VAL A 997 -26.27 26.26 27.20
N GLU A 998 -27.58 25.99 27.33
CA GLU A 998 -28.30 26.03 28.61
C GLU A 998 -27.88 24.88 29.53
N ASP A 999 -27.70 23.67 29.00
CA ASP A 999 -27.18 22.50 29.73
C ASP A 999 -25.75 22.77 30.30
N VAL A 1000 -24.92 23.51 29.55
CA VAL A 1000 -23.58 23.90 30.01
C VAL A 1000 -23.65 24.94 31.14
N LYS A 1001 -24.60 25.89 31.05
CA LYS A 1001 -24.84 26.90 32.10
C LYS A 1001 -25.44 26.28 33.37
N GLU A 1002 -26.32 25.29 33.23
CA GLU A 1002 -26.83 24.48 34.35
C GLU A 1002 -25.69 23.76 35.09
N ALA A 1003 -24.77 23.12 34.36
CA ALA A 1003 -23.62 22.45 34.95
C ALA A 1003 -22.69 23.40 35.73
N MET A 1004 -22.43 24.60 35.19
CA MET A 1004 -21.60 25.64 35.82
C MET A 1004 -22.20 26.22 37.12
N GLY A 1005 -23.50 26.52 37.11
CA GLY A 1005 -24.16 27.26 38.19
C GLY A 1005 -23.63 28.68 38.38
N GLU A 1006 -23.99 29.34 39.49
CA GLU A 1006 -23.68 30.75 39.79
C GLU A 1006 -22.24 30.99 40.31
N LYS A 1007 -21.33 30.02 40.16
CA LYS A 1007 -20.03 30.00 40.88
C LYS A 1007 -18.90 30.62 40.04
N ASN A 1008 -18.44 31.82 40.43
CA ASN A 1008 -17.34 32.56 39.77
C ASN A 1008 -15.98 31.84 39.73
N ASN A 1009 -15.77 30.80 40.56
CA ASN A 1009 -14.52 30.02 40.61
C ASN A 1009 -14.56 28.74 39.76
N SER A 1010 -15.36 28.75 38.69
CA SER A 1010 -15.46 27.67 37.71
C SER A 1010 -14.43 27.83 36.57
N VAL A 1011 -14.07 26.72 35.92
CA VAL A 1011 -13.33 26.68 34.64
C VAL A 1011 -14.02 25.67 33.71
N VAL A 1012 -14.18 26.03 32.43
CA VAL A 1012 -14.85 25.18 31.43
C VAL A 1012 -13.83 24.73 30.38
N TYR A 1013 -13.82 23.43 30.07
CA TYR A 1013 -12.98 22.82 29.04
C TYR A 1013 -13.89 22.24 27.94
N VAL A 1014 -13.89 22.86 26.76
CA VAL A 1014 -14.73 22.47 25.62
C VAL A 1014 -13.87 21.85 24.52
N CYS A 1015 -14.07 20.56 24.21
CA CYS A 1015 -13.40 19.89 23.11
C CYS A 1015 -14.39 19.10 22.24
N GLY A 1016 -14.41 19.40 20.94
CA GLY A 1016 -15.40 18.84 20.01
C GLY A 1016 -15.39 19.56 18.66
N PRO A 1017 -16.37 19.28 17.78
CA PRO A 1017 -16.41 19.83 16.42
C PRO A 1017 -16.35 21.36 16.41
N ALA A 1018 -15.75 21.94 15.35
CA ALA A 1018 -15.59 23.39 15.24
C ALA A 1018 -16.92 24.16 15.41
N THR A 1019 -18.02 23.67 14.81
CA THR A 1019 -19.35 24.29 14.94
C THR A 1019 -19.87 24.27 16.38
N MET A 1020 -19.74 23.13 17.07
CA MET A 1020 -20.18 22.95 18.45
C MET A 1020 -19.35 23.79 19.43
N THR A 1021 -18.02 23.78 19.26
CA THR A 1021 -17.10 24.55 20.12
C THR A 1021 -17.31 26.06 19.95
N ASP A 1022 -17.48 26.55 18.72
CA ASP A 1022 -17.79 27.96 18.48
C ASP A 1022 -19.17 28.35 19.06
N GLU A 1023 -20.21 27.53 18.86
CA GLU A 1023 -21.56 27.79 19.39
C GLU A 1023 -21.59 27.88 20.94
N ILE A 1024 -20.88 26.97 21.63
CA ILE A 1024 -20.80 26.97 23.10
C ILE A 1024 -19.97 28.15 23.60
N VAL A 1025 -18.81 28.43 23.00
CA VAL A 1025 -17.93 29.51 23.47
C VAL A 1025 -18.53 30.90 23.21
N ASP A 1026 -19.20 31.11 22.09
CA ASP A 1026 -20.00 32.32 21.87
C ASP A 1026 -21.16 32.39 22.86
N GLY A 1027 -21.89 31.29 23.08
CA GLY A 1027 -23.03 31.22 24.00
C GLY A 1027 -22.69 31.43 25.48
N LEU A 1028 -21.45 31.13 25.90
CA LEU A 1028 -20.94 31.36 27.26
C LEU A 1028 -20.32 32.74 27.45
N THR A 1029 -19.78 33.37 26.39
CA THR A 1029 -19.01 34.63 26.50
C THR A 1029 -19.73 35.88 25.95
N ARG A 1030 -20.92 35.71 25.38
CA ARG A 1030 -21.84 36.80 25.00
C ARG A 1030 -22.61 37.33 26.23
N ASP A 1031 -23.16 38.53 26.11
CA ASP A 1031 -24.07 39.17 27.08
C ASP A 1031 -23.58 39.26 28.54
N GLY A 1032 -22.27 39.42 28.73
CA GLY A 1032 -21.66 39.61 30.05
C GLY A 1032 -21.49 38.33 30.87
N GLY A 1033 -21.45 37.16 30.20
CA GLY A 1033 -21.17 35.86 30.82
C GLY A 1033 -19.73 35.65 31.27
N MET A 1034 -19.19 34.46 31.00
CA MET A 1034 -17.91 34.02 31.58
C MET A 1034 -16.70 34.75 30.98
N ASP A 1035 -15.69 35.03 31.81
CA ASP A 1035 -14.40 35.52 31.31
C ASP A 1035 -13.77 34.51 30.34
N LYS A 1036 -13.26 35.01 29.22
CA LYS A 1036 -12.67 34.20 28.15
C LYS A 1036 -11.44 33.42 28.62
N ASN A 1037 -10.73 33.93 29.63
CA ASN A 1037 -9.58 33.24 30.22
C ASN A 1037 -9.98 32.03 31.08
N ARG A 1038 -11.26 31.86 31.44
CA ARG A 1038 -11.81 30.69 32.15
C ARG A 1038 -12.50 29.66 31.24
N VAL A 1039 -12.55 29.90 29.92
CA VAL A 1039 -13.11 28.97 28.93
C VAL A 1039 -11.99 28.45 28.03
N MET A 1040 -11.45 27.29 28.37
CA MET A 1040 -10.48 26.57 27.55
C MET A 1040 -11.20 25.88 26.39
N LEU A 1041 -10.68 26.01 25.16
CA LEU A 1041 -11.24 25.34 23.99
C LEU A 1041 -10.17 24.63 23.17
N GLU A 1042 -10.52 23.46 22.65
CA GLU A 1042 -9.74 22.72 21.63
C GLU A 1042 -10.66 22.20 20.52
N LYS A 1043 -10.14 22.19 19.28
CA LYS A 1043 -10.91 21.81 18.09
C LYS A 1043 -10.18 20.70 17.33
N TRP A 1044 -10.75 19.50 17.35
CA TRP A 1044 -10.42 18.47 16.35
C TRP A 1044 -10.91 18.87 14.95
N TRP A 1045 -10.32 18.27 13.91
CA TRP A 1045 -10.38 18.69 12.51
C TRP A 1045 -10.89 17.61 11.55
#